data_AF-A0A835CAV8-F1
#
_entry.id   AF-A0A835CAV8-F1
#
_cell.length_a   1.000
_cell.length_b   1.000
_cell.length_c   1.000
_cell.angle_alpha   90.00
_cell.angle_beta   90.00
_cell.angle_gamma   90.00
#
_symmetry.space_group_name_H-M   'P 1'
#
loop_
_entity.id
_entity.type
_entity.pdbx_description
1 polymer ?
#
loop_
_entity_poly.entity_id
_entity_poly.type
_entity_poly.pdbx_seq_one_letter_code
_entity_poly.pdbx_strand_id
1 'polypeptide(L)'
;MLVQDRPSPHGAVAGGKPSSPRAGPGADRRHPRPFAKNLDFATWASEHSSKLLLLLFALASAAAVFLLRGAAPDAAALLCLDRSRSSASGPAKLPYPDVAWSKVPPLAIAAGVPFASFRAERWIVVAVSTPPTAALAALARVKGWQLLAVGDSHTPSGWELKGAIFLSLELQAQLGYRSVDFLPYGSHVRKTAGYLFAIQHGAKVIFDADDRAEVPGNDLGKHFDVDLGSGVTNHPVLLQYSHADPNRTVVNPYVHFGQRSVWPRGLPLDKVGEVGHEVFYTEVFSGRQFIQQGLSDGLPDVDAVFYFTRKPPTSAFDLRFDSEAPKVALPQGMMAPVNSFNTLFQSPAFWGLMMPVSVSSMAADVIRGYWAQRILWEIGGYVAFYPPTIYRKDHIQAYPFAEEKDLHVNVGRLIKFLNEWRSNKQTLFEKILDLSYAMAEEGFWTEQDVRLTAAWLQDLLAVGYRQPRLMSLEIDRQRATIGEGDMKEFVPKKLPSVHLGVDEIGTVNYEIGNLIKWRKNFGNVVMIMHVSGPVDRTALEWRLLYGRIFKTVIILAEQSNKELAVERCTLSHAYKYLPKVFERYSGADGFVFLQDHMILNYWNLLQADKEKLWITNKIAHSWVTVPLESNKEEWFVKQGALVKQVIGNSPVHFQTNYKENMGEDKIAFCGSELFYVPRRFVEDFGDLVGLIGDLDLHHKIAVPMMFLAMDSPQNFDSEALAGTVFKTQLPANATFSTIYTAQAPAVFPVKVMNEIDFIKVIRLMSIGDPLLMELV
;
A
#
# COMPACT_ATOMS: atom_id res chain seq x y z
N MET A 1 60.74 2.09 15.35
CA MET A 1 61.52 3.22 15.88
C MET A 1 60.51 4.23 16.41
N LEU A 2 60.49 4.71 17.66
CA LEU A 2 61.08 4.39 18.97
C LEU A 2 60.23 5.24 19.98
N VAL A 3 59.99 4.96 21.27
CA VAL A 3 60.04 3.73 22.09
C VAL A 3 59.54 4.09 23.52
N GLN A 4 58.90 3.15 24.25
CA GLN A 4 59.03 2.94 25.72
C GLN A 4 58.72 4.09 26.74
N ASP A 5 58.56 3.85 28.06
CA ASP A 5 58.67 2.60 28.82
C ASP A 5 57.76 2.47 30.07
N ARG A 6 57.70 1.23 30.58
CA ARG A 6 57.31 0.84 31.95
C ARG A 6 58.52 1.01 32.92
N PRO A 7 58.35 1.11 34.26
CA PRO A 7 58.34 -0.13 35.08
C PRO A 7 57.52 -0.09 36.39
N SER A 8 57.36 -1.28 36.97
CA SER A 8 57.09 -1.56 38.40
C SER A 8 58.32 -2.31 38.96
N PRO A 9 58.34 -2.91 40.17
CA PRO A 9 57.54 -2.73 41.39
C PRO A 9 58.44 -2.50 42.63
N HIS A 10 57.89 -2.45 43.85
CA HIS A 10 58.48 -3.08 45.06
C HIS A 10 57.52 -2.93 46.26
N GLY A 11 57.71 -3.74 47.31
CA GLY A 11 56.96 -3.67 48.56
C GLY A 11 57.79 -4.07 49.78
N ALA A 12 57.13 -4.10 50.96
CA ALA A 12 57.64 -4.45 52.30
C ALA A 12 58.56 -3.42 52.99
N VAL A 13 58.64 -3.29 54.33
CA VAL A 13 57.75 -3.64 55.48
C VAL A 13 58.26 -2.84 56.71
N ALA A 14 57.35 -2.40 57.60
CA ALA A 14 57.49 -2.07 59.06
C ALA A 14 56.70 -0.80 59.41
N GLY A 15 56.04 -0.64 60.58
CA GLY A 15 55.79 -1.55 61.70
C GLY A 15 55.49 -0.76 62.99
N GLY A 16 54.32 -0.93 63.62
CA GLY A 16 53.98 -0.24 64.88
C GLY A 16 52.54 -0.50 65.40
N LYS A 17 52.43 -1.01 66.64
CA LYS A 17 51.19 -1.33 67.41
C LYS A 17 50.81 -0.17 68.37
N PRO A 18 49.69 -0.18 69.15
CA PRO A 18 48.70 -1.24 69.46
C PRO A 18 47.23 -0.83 69.11
N SER A 19 46.11 -1.50 69.46
CA SER A 19 45.79 -2.52 70.49
C SER A 19 44.75 -3.58 70.05
N SER A 20 44.09 -4.24 71.03
CA SER A 20 43.06 -5.30 70.95
C SER A 20 41.78 -4.88 71.75
N PRO A 21 40.68 -5.66 71.92
CA PRO A 21 40.51 -7.15 71.99
C PRO A 21 39.56 -7.76 70.92
N ARG A 22 39.75 -8.97 70.36
CA ARG A 22 39.60 -10.37 70.91
C ARG A 22 38.17 -10.71 71.38
N ALA A 23 37.51 -11.84 71.04
CA ALA A 23 37.77 -13.01 70.16
C ALA A 23 36.41 -13.69 69.79
N GLY A 24 36.23 -14.82 69.08
CA GLY A 24 37.12 -15.85 68.48
C GLY A 24 36.32 -16.90 67.64
N PRO A 25 36.94 -17.95 67.03
CA PRO A 25 36.36 -18.69 65.88
C PRO A 25 36.38 -20.25 65.96
N GLY A 26 35.89 -20.97 64.93
CA GLY A 26 36.20 -22.41 64.71
C GLY A 26 35.27 -23.18 63.75
N ALA A 27 35.76 -24.25 63.09
CA ALA A 27 35.05 -25.04 62.07
C ALA A 27 35.22 -26.59 62.20
N ASP A 28 34.37 -27.34 61.50
CA ASP A 28 34.46 -28.76 61.04
C ASP A 28 34.84 -29.93 61.98
N ARG A 29 33.91 -30.91 62.15
CA ARG A 29 34.02 -32.33 61.67
C ARG A 29 32.92 -33.30 62.16
N ARG A 30 32.32 -34.04 61.19
CA ARG A 30 31.83 -35.45 61.16
C ARG A 30 31.07 -36.09 62.37
N HIS A 31 29.82 -36.51 62.10
CA HIS A 31 29.06 -37.76 62.45
C HIS A 31 29.21 -38.47 63.84
N PRO A 32 28.16 -39.19 64.36
CA PRO A 32 27.04 -39.82 63.63
C PRO A 32 25.62 -39.57 64.21
N ARG A 33 24.59 -40.08 63.50
CA ARG A 33 23.23 -40.32 64.05
C ARG A 33 23.29 -41.45 65.11
N PRO A 34 22.30 -41.57 66.01
CA PRO A 34 21.26 -42.57 65.71
C PRO A 34 19.82 -42.26 66.18
N PHE A 35 18.89 -42.92 65.50
CA PHE A 35 17.47 -43.20 65.80
C PHE A 35 16.43 -42.07 65.94
N ALA A 36 15.30 -42.33 65.29
CA ALA A 36 14.15 -41.45 65.16
C ALA A 36 13.08 -41.72 66.23
N LYS A 37 12.21 -40.73 66.43
CA LYS A 37 10.79 -40.97 66.73
C LYS A 37 9.97 -40.48 65.54
N ASN A 38 8.94 -41.24 65.18
CA ASN A 38 8.12 -40.96 64.00
C ASN A 38 7.39 -39.62 64.17
N LEU A 39 7.59 -38.71 63.21
CA LEU A 39 6.71 -37.57 63.00
C LEU A 39 5.50 -38.05 62.20
N ASP A 40 4.39 -38.24 62.90
CA ASP A 40 3.12 -38.58 62.29
C ASP A 40 2.59 -37.38 61.49
N PHE A 41 2.45 -37.54 60.18
CA PHE A 41 2.05 -36.47 59.28
C PHE A 41 0.65 -35.94 59.59
N ALA A 42 -0.24 -36.79 60.15
CA ALA A 42 -1.59 -36.41 60.53
C ALA A 42 -1.63 -35.37 61.66
N THR A 43 -0.76 -35.49 62.67
CA THR A 43 -0.70 -34.53 63.78
C THR A 43 -0.06 -33.21 63.35
N TRP A 44 1.01 -33.24 62.54
CA TRP A 44 1.62 -32.02 61.98
C TRP A 44 0.63 -31.23 61.09
N ALA A 45 -0.10 -31.93 60.22
CA ALA A 45 -1.10 -31.33 59.34
C ALA A 45 -2.30 -30.77 60.12
N SER A 46 -2.68 -31.38 61.24
CA SER A 46 -3.73 -30.89 62.15
C SER A 46 -3.34 -29.55 62.79
N GLU A 47 -2.16 -29.47 63.41
CA GLU A 47 -1.68 -28.24 64.07
C GLU A 47 -1.43 -27.07 63.09
N HIS A 48 -1.07 -27.39 61.84
CA HIS A 48 -0.79 -26.40 60.80
C HIS A 48 -1.98 -26.18 59.85
N SER A 49 -3.14 -26.78 60.11
CA SER A 49 -4.33 -26.79 59.24
C SER A 49 -4.75 -25.40 58.75
N SER A 50 -4.80 -24.39 59.64
CA SER A 50 -5.15 -23.01 59.27
C SER A 50 -4.11 -22.33 58.37
N LYS A 51 -2.81 -22.61 58.58
CA LYS A 51 -1.71 -22.14 57.73
C LYS A 51 -1.70 -22.86 56.39
N LEU A 52 -2.02 -24.15 56.37
CA LEU A 52 -2.22 -24.94 55.16
C LEU A 52 -3.43 -24.43 54.35
N LEU A 53 -4.52 -24.05 55.02
CA LEU A 53 -5.70 -23.46 54.38
C LEU A 53 -5.40 -22.08 53.77
N LEU A 54 -4.62 -21.25 54.47
CA LEU A 54 -4.13 -19.98 53.94
C LEU A 54 -3.16 -20.17 52.77
N LEU A 55 -2.27 -21.18 52.83
CA LEU A 55 -1.36 -21.51 51.74
C LEU A 55 -2.13 -22.06 50.52
N LEU A 56 -3.15 -22.88 50.75
CA LEU A 56 -4.09 -23.35 49.71
C LEU A 56 -4.90 -22.21 49.12
N PHE A 57 -5.38 -21.25 49.92
CA PHE A 57 -6.05 -20.05 49.41
C PHE A 57 -5.08 -19.18 48.60
N ALA A 58 -3.84 -18.99 49.05
CA ALA A 58 -2.81 -18.25 48.31
C ALA A 58 -2.44 -18.94 46.99
N LEU A 59 -2.27 -20.27 47.00
CA LEU A 59 -2.03 -21.07 45.80
C LEU A 59 -3.24 -21.09 44.85
N ALA A 60 -4.47 -21.19 45.37
CA ALA A 60 -5.69 -21.11 44.58
C ALA A 60 -5.90 -19.70 44.00
N SER A 61 -5.52 -18.65 44.72
CA SER A 61 -5.57 -17.26 44.25
C SER A 61 -4.49 -16.99 43.19
N ALA A 62 -3.27 -17.51 43.39
CA ALA A 62 -2.21 -17.47 42.40
C ALA A 62 -2.57 -18.28 41.15
N ALA A 63 -3.18 -19.46 41.30
CA ALA A 63 -3.69 -20.29 40.21
C ALA A 63 -4.88 -19.62 39.49
N ALA A 64 -5.80 -18.98 40.22
CA ALA A 64 -6.88 -18.19 39.63
C ALA A 64 -6.33 -17.00 38.84
N VAL A 65 -5.33 -16.28 39.36
CA VAL A 65 -4.62 -15.22 38.62
C VAL A 65 -3.87 -15.78 37.41
N PHE A 66 -3.30 -16.99 37.50
CA PHE A 66 -2.65 -17.66 36.37
C PHE A 66 -3.63 -18.18 35.32
N LEU A 67 -4.83 -18.60 35.71
CA LEU A 67 -5.90 -19.00 34.79
C LEU A 67 -6.58 -17.78 34.14
N LEU A 68 -6.79 -16.71 34.90
CA LEU A 68 -7.34 -15.43 34.41
C LEU A 68 -6.34 -14.67 33.53
N ARG A 69 -5.02 -14.73 33.81
CA ARG A 69 -3.99 -14.25 32.88
C ARG A 69 -3.71 -15.22 31.74
N GLY A 70 -3.82 -16.53 31.97
CA GLY A 70 -3.64 -17.56 30.94
C GLY A 70 -4.76 -17.59 29.89
N ALA A 71 -5.90 -16.97 30.18
CA ALA A 71 -7.01 -16.80 29.23
C ALA A 71 -6.77 -15.72 28.15
N ALA A 72 -5.66 -14.97 28.22
CA ALA A 72 -5.20 -14.05 27.17
C ALA A 72 -3.66 -14.09 27.09
N PRO A 73 -3.09 -14.75 26.06
CA PRO A 73 -3.29 -14.28 24.68
C PRO A 73 -3.69 -15.34 23.64
N ASP A 74 -3.61 -16.64 23.92
CA ASP A 74 -3.68 -17.69 22.87
C ASP A 74 -5.07 -18.29 22.60
N ALA A 75 -6.12 -17.87 23.33
CA ALA A 75 -7.50 -18.27 23.03
C ALA A 75 -7.95 -17.85 21.62
N ALA A 76 -7.37 -16.77 21.07
CA ALA A 76 -7.68 -16.28 19.73
C ALA A 76 -7.18 -17.21 18.60
N ALA A 77 -6.14 -18.02 18.84
CA ALA A 77 -5.62 -18.96 17.84
C ALA A 77 -6.43 -20.26 17.79
N LEU A 78 -6.81 -20.80 18.96
CA LEU A 78 -7.60 -22.04 19.04
C LEU A 78 -9.08 -21.84 18.64
N LEU A 79 -9.69 -20.70 18.97
CA LEU A 79 -11.06 -20.38 18.52
C LEU A 79 -11.20 -20.21 16.99
N CYS A 80 -10.09 -19.98 16.28
CA CYS A 80 -10.10 -19.90 14.81
C CYS A 80 -10.14 -21.28 14.13
N LEU A 81 -9.82 -22.38 14.83
CA LEU A 81 -9.87 -23.73 14.27
C LEU A 81 -11.23 -24.43 14.53
N ASP A 82 -11.84 -24.24 15.70
CA ASP A 82 -13.11 -24.92 16.06
C ASP A 82 -14.37 -24.36 15.36
N ARG A 83 -14.30 -23.14 14.81
CA ARG A 83 -15.38 -22.62 13.93
C ARG A 83 -15.52 -23.40 12.61
N SER A 84 -14.58 -24.26 12.27
CA SER A 84 -14.67 -25.13 11.08
C SER A 84 -15.39 -26.48 11.32
N ARG A 85 -15.77 -26.81 12.56
CA ARG A 85 -16.35 -28.14 12.92
C ARG A 85 -17.60 -28.12 13.79
N SER A 86 -18.17 -26.95 14.06
CA SER A 86 -19.37 -26.77 14.91
C SER A 86 -20.64 -26.46 14.10
N SER A 87 -20.84 -27.14 12.96
CA SER A 87 -22.09 -27.07 12.16
C SER A 87 -23.05 -28.21 12.52
N ALA A 88 -23.56 -28.22 13.75
CA ALA A 88 -24.53 -29.22 14.24
C ALA A 88 -25.63 -28.64 15.15
N SER A 89 -25.96 -27.36 15.00
CA SER A 89 -27.24 -26.77 15.44
C SER A 89 -27.61 -25.65 14.48
N GLY A 90 -28.89 -25.55 14.12
CA GLY A 90 -29.37 -24.50 13.20
C GLY A 90 -29.27 -23.10 13.85
N PRO A 91 -29.05 -22.03 13.07
CA PRO A 91 -28.95 -20.69 13.64
C PRO A 91 -30.27 -20.29 14.30
N ALA A 92 -30.21 -19.93 15.59
CA ALA A 92 -31.29 -19.21 16.23
C ALA A 92 -31.46 -17.86 15.50
N LYS A 93 -32.65 -17.58 14.97
CA LYS A 93 -32.92 -16.31 14.29
C LYS A 93 -32.71 -15.15 15.24
N LEU A 94 -31.97 -14.14 14.79
CA LEU A 94 -31.80 -12.87 15.50
C LEU A 94 -33.19 -12.25 15.75
N PRO A 95 -33.53 -11.78 16.96
CA PRO A 95 -34.81 -11.12 17.18
C PRO A 95 -34.81 -9.73 16.51
N TYR A 96 -35.71 -9.51 15.55
CA TYR A 96 -35.92 -8.18 14.97
C TYR A 96 -36.61 -7.26 16.00
N PRO A 97 -36.07 -6.07 16.33
CA PRO A 97 -36.71 -5.19 17.31
C PRO A 97 -38.04 -4.61 16.81
N ASP A 98 -39.12 -4.84 17.55
CA ASP A 98 -40.40 -4.18 17.33
C ASP A 98 -40.41 -2.81 18.04
N VAL A 99 -40.42 -1.72 17.26
CA VAL A 99 -40.34 -0.35 17.77
C VAL A 99 -41.55 0.44 17.30
N ALA A 100 -42.43 0.79 18.24
CA ALA A 100 -43.59 1.64 17.98
C ALA A 100 -43.17 3.12 17.84
N TRP A 101 -42.60 3.51 16.70
CA TRP A 101 -42.03 4.84 16.43
C TRP A 101 -42.95 6.01 16.80
N SER A 102 -44.27 5.88 16.61
CA SER A 102 -45.26 6.91 16.94
C SER A 102 -45.59 7.04 18.43
N LYS A 103 -45.10 6.13 19.28
CA LYS A 103 -45.35 6.10 20.73
C LYS A 103 -44.11 6.47 21.56
N VAL A 104 -43.00 6.86 20.93
CA VAL A 104 -41.78 7.26 21.64
C VAL A 104 -42.03 8.58 22.38
N PRO A 105 -41.94 8.61 23.72
CA PRO A 105 -42.22 9.82 24.48
C PRO A 105 -41.09 10.86 24.29
N PRO A 106 -41.43 12.16 24.23
CA PRO A 106 -40.44 13.22 24.18
C PRO A 106 -39.63 13.27 25.48
N LEU A 107 -38.32 13.44 25.36
CA LEU A 107 -37.39 13.57 26.48
C LEU A 107 -37.09 15.06 26.69
N ALA A 108 -37.80 15.67 27.64
CA ALA A 108 -37.53 17.03 28.07
C ALA A 108 -36.19 17.10 28.82
N ILE A 109 -35.43 18.18 28.61
CA ILE A 109 -34.23 18.45 29.40
C ILE A 109 -34.66 18.79 30.83
N ALA A 110 -34.32 17.95 31.80
CA ALA A 110 -34.71 18.15 33.19
C ALA A 110 -34.05 19.42 33.77
N ALA A 111 -34.85 20.27 34.41
CA ALA A 111 -34.42 21.61 34.86
C ALA A 111 -33.30 21.60 35.93
N GLY A 112 -33.06 20.47 36.59
CA GLY A 112 -31.97 20.29 37.55
C GLY A 112 -30.65 19.78 36.95
N VAL A 113 -30.61 19.44 35.66
CA VAL A 113 -29.40 18.95 34.99
C VAL A 113 -28.50 20.13 34.58
N PRO A 114 -27.17 20.06 34.80
CA PRO A 114 -26.24 21.06 34.30
C PRO A 114 -26.46 21.44 32.84
N PHE A 115 -26.29 22.73 32.52
CA PHE A 115 -26.43 23.29 31.18
C PHE A 115 -27.85 23.21 30.55
N ALA A 116 -28.91 22.85 31.28
CA ALA A 116 -30.25 22.63 30.73
C ALA A 116 -30.82 23.74 29.81
N SER A 117 -30.50 25.01 30.10
CA SER A 117 -30.90 26.18 29.32
C SER A 117 -29.97 26.53 28.15
N PHE A 118 -28.78 25.94 28.07
CA PHE A 118 -27.78 26.23 27.04
C PHE A 118 -28.26 25.79 25.66
N ARG A 119 -28.06 26.61 24.62
CA ARG A 119 -28.35 26.27 23.22
C ARG A 119 -27.24 26.79 22.31
N ALA A 120 -26.87 25.99 21.31
CA ALA A 120 -25.96 26.39 20.24
C ALA A 120 -26.29 25.61 18.95
N GLU A 121 -26.00 26.21 17.79
CA GLU A 121 -26.29 25.57 16.50
C GLU A 121 -25.10 24.79 15.92
N ARG A 122 -23.88 25.07 16.41
CA ARG A 122 -22.61 24.56 15.87
C ARG A 122 -21.78 23.97 17.03
N TRP A 123 -21.50 22.67 16.97
CA TRP A 123 -20.88 21.92 18.07
C TRP A 123 -19.62 21.17 17.61
N ILE A 124 -18.56 21.21 18.42
CA ILE A 124 -17.39 20.35 18.28
C ILE A 124 -17.52 19.27 19.36
N VAL A 125 -17.55 18.00 18.97
CA VAL A 125 -17.71 16.87 19.92
C VAL A 125 -16.45 16.03 19.91
N VAL A 126 -15.82 15.91 21.07
CA VAL A 126 -14.58 15.14 21.29
C VAL A 126 -14.78 14.10 22.40
N ALA A 127 -14.12 12.96 22.28
CA ALA A 127 -13.87 12.09 23.44
C ALA A 127 -12.63 12.62 24.15
N VAL A 128 -12.62 12.56 25.48
CA VAL A 128 -11.42 12.86 26.27
C VAL A 128 -11.13 11.68 27.19
N SER A 129 -9.86 11.31 27.29
CA SER A 129 -9.33 10.30 28.22
C SER A 129 -8.12 10.83 29.00
N THR A 130 -7.74 12.09 28.80
CA THR A 130 -6.52 12.72 29.34
C THR A 130 -6.82 14.12 29.89
N PRO A 131 -5.92 14.73 30.70
CA PRO A 131 -6.05 16.13 31.12
C PRO A 131 -6.11 17.09 29.92
N PRO A 132 -6.75 18.26 30.04
CA PRO A 132 -6.89 19.21 28.93
C PRO A 132 -5.55 19.59 28.27
N THR A 133 -5.45 19.34 26.96
CA THR A 133 -4.25 19.61 26.15
C THR A 133 -4.26 21.01 25.53
N ALA A 134 -3.12 21.45 24.99
CA ALA A 134 -3.04 22.71 24.25
C ALA A 134 -3.89 22.71 22.96
N ALA A 135 -3.97 21.57 22.26
CA ALA A 135 -4.81 21.40 21.07
C ALA A 135 -6.29 21.50 21.43
N LEU A 136 -6.73 20.79 22.47
CA LEU A 136 -8.10 20.87 22.97
C LEU A 136 -8.47 22.28 23.47
N ALA A 137 -7.54 22.97 24.13
CA ALA A 137 -7.69 24.36 24.52
C ALA A 137 -7.72 25.34 23.34
N ALA A 138 -7.28 24.95 22.14
CA ALA A 138 -7.46 25.70 20.89
C ALA A 138 -8.83 25.41 20.26
N LEU A 139 -9.30 24.15 20.27
CA LEU A 139 -10.67 23.79 19.85
C LEU A 139 -11.73 24.59 20.63
N ALA A 140 -11.51 24.81 21.94
CA ALA A 140 -12.36 25.64 22.80
C ALA A 140 -12.43 27.13 22.40
N ARG A 141 -11.60 27.58 21.45
CA ARG A 141 -11.51 28.97 20.95
C ARG A 141 -11.97 29.13 19.49
N VAL A 142 -12.41 28.04 18.85
CA VAL A 142 -12.90 28.08 17.47
C VAL A 142 -14.17 28.95 17.41
N LYS A 143 -14.15 29.97 16.54
CA LYS A 143 -15.13 31.06 16.61
C LYS A 143 -16.55 30.60 16.24
N GLY A 144 -17.50 30.78 17.14
CA GLY A 144 -18.92 30.46 16.90
C GLY A 144 -19.27 28.98 17.01
N TRP A 145 -18.42 28.18 17.65
CA TRP A 145 -18.64 26.76 17.93
C TRP A 145 -18.60 26.49 19.43
N GLN A 146 -19.48 25.61 19.93
CA GLN A 146 -19.42 25.11 21.31
C GLN A 146 -18.63 23.81 21.35
N LEU A 147 -17.57 23.75 22.17
CA LEU A 147 -16.85 22.50 22.44
C LEU A 147 -17.59 21.67 23.49
N LEU A 148 -17.77 20.38 23.21
CA LEU A 148 -18.34 19.36 24.08
C LEU A 148 -17.34 18.22 24.26
N ALA A 149 -16.78 18.11 25.46
CA ALA A 149 -15.87 17.05 25.85
C ALA A 149 -16.65 15.92 26.54
N VAL A 150 -16.58 14.71 26.00
CA VAL A 150 -17.25 13.53 26.53
C VAL A 150 -16.23 12.65 27.24
N GLY A 151 -16.38 12.51 28.55
CA GLY A 151 -15.48 11.70 29.38
C GLY A 151 -15.76 10.20 29.31
N ASP A 152 -14.72 9.43 29.58
CA ASP A 152 -14.71 7.98 29.74
C ASP A 152 -14.19 7.58 31.13
N SER A 153 -14.01 6.28 31.39
CA SER A 153 -13.46 5.78 32.67
C SER A 153 -11.97 6.08 32.91
N HIS A 154 -11.25 6.59 31.91
CA HIS A 154 -9.84 6.97 32.02
C HIS A 154 -9.67 8.47 32.29
N THR A 155 -10.74 9.25 32.09
CA THR A 155 -10.74 10.70 32.27
C THR A 155 -10.40 11.07 33.72
N PRO A 156 -9.41 11.95 33.97
CA PRO A 156 -9.05 12.38 35.31
C PRO A 156 -10.21 12.98 36.10
N SER A 157 -10.25 12.73 37.41
CA SER A 157 -11.19 13.41 38.31
C SER A 157 -10.90 14.92 38.37
N GLY A 158 -11.96 15.72 38.41
CA GLY A 158 -11.84 17.19 38.39
C GLY A 158 -11.48 17.78 37.01
N TRP A 159 -11.77 17.08 35.92
CA TRP A 159 -11.58 17.58 34.56
C TRP A 159 -12.38 18.87 34.31
N GLU A 160 -11.70 19.95 33.94
CA GLU A 160 -12.31 21.24 33.59
C GLU A 160 -11.52 21.93 32.47
N LEU A 161 -12.22 22.49 31.49
CA LEU A 161 -11.63 23.36 30.46
C LEU A 161 -12.55 24.55 30.18
N LYS A 162 -12.05 25.77 30.40
CA LYS A 162 -12.80 27.00 30.16
C LYS A 162 -13.26 27.10 28.69
N GLY A 163 -14.57 27.22 28.49
CA GLY A 163 -15.20 27.29 27.17
C GLY A 163 -15.70 25.94 26.64
N ALA A 164 -15.37 24.83 27.30
CA ALA A 164 -15.93 23.51 27.02
C ALA A 164 -17.13 23.21 27.94
N ILE A 165 -18.10 22.46 27.43
CA ILE A 165 -19.04 21.69 28.25
C ILE A 165 -18.42 20.31 28.46
N PHE A 166 -18.35 19.84 29.69
CA PHE A 166 -17.84 18.51 30.02
C PHE A 166 -18.99 17.58 30.44
N LEU A 167 -19.08 16.41 29.80
CA LEU A 167 -20.00 15.34 30.17
C LEU A 167 -19.21 14.22 30.86
N SER A 168 -19.19 14.23 32.20
CA SER A 168 -18.68 13.11 32.98
C SER A 168 -19.56 11.86 32.84
N LEU A 169 -19.07 10.69 33.28
CA LEU A 169 -19.86 9.45 33.25
C LEU A 169 -21.17 9.56 34.06
N GLU A 170 -21.12 10.24 35.21
CA GLU A 170 -22.27 10.48 36.08
C GLU A 170 -23.29 11.39 35.41
N LEU A 171 -22.83 12.45 34.73
CA LEU A 171 -23.72 13.35 33.99
C LEU A 171 -24.33 12.63 32.79
N GLN A 172 -23.56 11.84 32.04
CA GLN A 172 -24.05 11.03 30.91
C GLN A 172 -25.18 10.08 31.35
N ALA A 173 -25.05 9.43 32.52
CA ALA A 173 -26.08 8.56 33.07
C ALA A 173 -27.36 9.31 33.50
N GLN A 174 -27.27 10.61 33.81
CA GLN A 174 -28.40 11.44 34.21
C GLN A 174 -29.18 12.05 33.03
N LEU A 175 -28.69 11.93 31.79
CA LEU A 175 -29.35 12.49 30.60
C LEU A 175 -30.63 11.74 30.19
N GLY A 176 -30.79 10.48 30.61
CA GLY A 176 -31.99 9.67 30.30
C GLY A 176 -32.07 9.14 28.87
N TYR A 177 -30.96 9.13 28.13
CA TYR A 177 -30.87 8.51 26.79
C TYR A 177 -30.77 6.98 26.92
N ARG A 178 -31.63 6.25 26.20
CA ARG A 178 -31.63 4.77 26.12
C ARG A 178 -30.32 4.22 25.54
N SER A 179 -29.69 4.97 24.62
CA SER A 179 -28.45 4.54 23.97
C SER A 179 -27.27 4.45 24.95
N VAL A 180 -27.28 5.23 26.05
CA VAL A 180 -26.17 5.30 27.02
C VAL A 180 -25.95 3.95 27.73
N ASP A 181 -26.99 3.18 27.95
CA ASP A 181 -26.94 1.86 28.61
C ASP A 181 -26.10 0.83 27.83
N PHE A 182 -25.90 1.04 26.53
CA PHE A 182 -25.09 0.17 25.65
C PHE A 182 -23.63 0.61 25.55
N LEU A 183 -23.27 1.82 26.00
CA LEU A 183 -21.96 2.41 25.72
C LEU A 183 -20.89 1.92 26.72
N PRO A 184 -19.81 1.28 26.27
CA PRO A 184 -18.72 0.85 27.16
C PRO A 184 -18.10 2.03 27.91
N TYR A 185 -17.66 1.81 29.15
CA TYR A 185 -17.18 2.87 30.04
C TYR A 185 -15.89 3.55 29.56
N GLY A 186 -14.95 2.78 29.02
CA GLY A 186 -13.61 3.25 28.59
C GLY A 186 -13.43 3.24 27.08
N SER A 187 -14.26 3.98 26.33
CA SER A 187 -14.16 4.07 24.86
C SER A 187 -14.67 5.40 24.32
N HIS A 188 -14.02 5.88 23.25
CA HIS A 188 -14.44 7.07 22.51
C HIS A 188 -15.82 6.94 21.85
N VAL A 189 -16.35 5.72 21.72
CA VAL A 189 -17.73 5.44 21.25
C VAL A 189 -18.77 6.15 22.13
N ARG A 190 -18.41 6.54 23.37
CA ARG A 190 -19.20 7.43 24.22
C ARG A 190 -19.57 8.78 23.62
N LYS A 191 -18.87 9.26 22.58
CA LYS A 191 -19.32 10.45 21.81
C LYS A 191 -20.76 10.33 21.32
N THR A 192 -21.30 9.13 21.14
CA THR A 192 -22.73 8.87 20.90
C THR A 192 -23.65 9.62 21.89
N ALA A 193 -23.33 9.64 23.18
CA ALA A 193 -24.07 10.43 24.18
C ALA A 193 -23.91 11.95 23.98
N GLY A 194 -22.71 12.40 23.62
CA GLY A 194 -22.43 13.80 23.31
C GLY A 194 -23.14 14.30 22.05
N TYR A 195 -23.30 13.47 21.03
CA TYR A 195 -24.07 13.83 19.84
C TYR A 195 -25.56 14.05 20.19
N LEU A 196 -26.18 13.16 20.97
CA LEU A 196 -27.57 13.37 21.44
C LEU A 196 -27.71 14.64 22.28
N PHE A 197 -26.75 14.91 23.16
CA PHE A 197 -26.71 16.15 23.93
C PHE A 197 -26.64 17.38 23.02
N ALA A 198 -25.73 17.42 22.05
CA ALA A 198 -25.65 18.50 21.08
C ALA A 198 -26.97 18.69 20.29
N ILE A 199 -27.59 17.61 19.84
CA ILE A 199 -28.87 17.62 19.11
C ILE A 199 -30.00 18.19 19.99
N GLN A 200 -30.16 17.68 21.21
CA GLN A 200 -31.17 18.15 22.17
C GLN A 200 -30.97 19.63 22.56
N HIS A 201 -29.71 20.10 22.55
CA HIS A 201 -29.33 21.49 22.78
C HIS A 201 -29.26 22.34 21.50
N GLY A 202 -29.87 21.89 20.40
CA GLY A 202 -30.17 22.71 19.22
C GLY A 202 -29.16 22.67 18.08
N ALA A 203 -28.27 21.67 18.04
CA ALA A 203 -27.32 21.51 16.95
C ALA A 203 -28.01 21.48 15.57
N LYS A 204 -27.42 22.21 14.62
CA LYS A 204 -27.65 22.08 13.17
C LYS A 204 -26.45 21.46 12.47
N VAL A 205 -25.26 21.66 13.04
CA VAL A 205 -23.98 21.15 12.55
C VAL A 205 -23.15 20.60 13.71
N ILE A 206 -22.57 19.41 13.53
CA ILE A 206 -21.69 18.75 14.50
C ILE A 206 -20.36 18.45 13.78
N PHE A 207 -19.25 18.95 14.32
CA PHE A 207 -17.91 18.55 13.95
C PHE A 207 -17.44 17.45 14.91
N ASP A 208 -17.29 16.25 14.37
CA ASP A 208 -16.86 15.06 15.08
C ASP A 208 -15.32 14.97 15.07
N ALA A 209 -14.72 15.20 16.24
CA ALA A 209 -13.31 15.56 16.36
C ALA A 209 -12.51 14.65 17.32
N ASP A 210 -11.18 14.69 17.17
CA ASP A 210 -10.17 14.14 18.09
C ASP A 210 -9.60 15.25 18.98
N ASP A 211 -9.20 14.91 20.20
CA ASP A 211 -8.72 15.86 21.22
C ASP A 211 -7.30 16.42 20.96
N ARG A 212 -6.62 15.95 19.89
CA ARG A 212 -5.31 16.43 19.44
C ARG A 212 -5.36 17.24 18.14
N ALA A 213 -6.55 17.51 17.60
CA ALA A 213 -6.73 18.28 16.37
C ALA A 213 -6.51 19.80 16.58
N GLU A 214 -5.66 20.41 15.75
CA GLU A 214 -5.49 21.87 15.67
C GLU A 214 -6.18 22.38 14.38
N VAL A 215 -7.14 23.31 14.49
CA VAL A 215 -7.84 23.89 13.32
C VAL A 215 -7.07 25.12 12.81
N PRO A 216 -6.51 25.12 11.58
CA PRO A 216 -5.80 26.27 11.03
C PRO A 216 -6.66 27.54 11.05
N GLY A 217 -6.16 28.60 11.67
CA GLY A 217 -6.87 29.89 11.79
C GLY A 217 -8.04 29.91 12.79
N ASN A 218 -8.31 28.84 13.53
CA ASN A 218 -9.40 28.70 14.51
C ASN A 218 -10.81 28.99 13.93
N ASP A 219 -11.05 28.60 12.67
CA ASP A 219 -12.28 28.90 11.95
C ASP A 219 -12.67 27.75 11.00
N LEU A 220 -13.50 26.82 11.49
CA LEU A 220 -14.04 25.71 10.70
C LEU A 220 -14.90 26.17 9.51
N GLY A 221 -15.45 27.39 9.56
CA GLY A 221 -16.31 27.94 8.50
C GLY A 221 -15.56 28.33 7.22
N LYS A 222 -14.22 28.39 7.27
CA LYS A 222 -13.36 28.57 6.09
C LYS A 222 -13.01 27.25 5.42
N HIS A 223 -13.04 26.15 6.18
CA HIS A 223 -12.58 24.84 5.75
C HIS A 223 -13.72 23.95 5.29
N PHE A 224 -14.89 24.02 5.93
CA PHE A 224 -16.06 23.21 5.66
C PHE A 224 -17.27 24.05 5.21
N ASP A 225 -18.21 23.42 4.48
CA ASP A 225 -19.46 24.08 4.10
C ASP A 225 -20.49 23.94 5.23
N VAL A 226 -20.46 24.91 6.16
CA VAL A 226 -21.27 24.89 7.38
C VAL A 226 -22.75 25.21 7.11
N ASP A 227 -23.06 25.99 6.08
CA ASP A 227 -24.43 26.43 5.77
C ASP A 227 -24.90 25.88 4.41
N LEU A 228 -25.54 24.70 4.40
CA LEU A 228 -26.12 24.06 3.19
C LEU A 228 -27.62 24.36 2.97
N GLY A 229 -28.12 25.46 3.55
CA GLY A 229 -29.55 25.79 3.53
C GLY A 229 -30.07 26.28 2.17
N SER A 230 -31.34 26.03 1.87
CA SER A 230 -32.03 26.35 0.62
C SER A 230 -32.19 27.86 0.29
N GLY A 231 -31.50 28.74 1.01
CA GLY A 231 -31.41 30.19 0.75
C GLY A 231 -30.08 30.65 0.17
N VAL A 232 -29.10 29.75 0.00
CA VAL A 232 -27.80 30.06 -0.61
C VAL A 232 -27.94 30.02 -2.13
N THR A 233 -27.91 31.19 -2.78
CA THR A 233 -28.19 31.32 -4.22
C THR A 233 -27.04 30.92 -5.14
N ASN A 234 -25.81 30.86 -4.62
CA ASN A 234 -24.60 30.46 -5.35
C ASN A 234 -23.89 29.30 -4.62
N HIS A 235 -24.52 28.12 -4.61
CA HIS A 235 -23.82 26.90 -4.20
C HIS A 235 -22.68 26.61 -5.19
N PRO A 236 -21.41 26.46 -4.75
CA PRO A 236 -20.31 26.15 -5.66
C PRO A 236 -20.51 24.76 -6.26
N VAL A 237 -20.10 24.60 -7.51
CA VAL A 237 -20.01 23.27 -8.14
C VAL A 237 -18.87 22.50 -7.48
N LEU A 238 -19.11 21.23 -7.16
CA LEU A 238 -18.11 20.31 -6.63
C LEU A 238 -17.70 19.36 -7.76
N LEU A 239 -16.43 18.92 -7.77
CA LEU A 239 -16.08 17.76 -8.59
C LEU A 239 -16.72 16.51 -7.99
N GLN A 240 -17.05 15.54 -8.84
CA GLN A 240 -17.54 14.23 -8.44
C GLN A 240 -16.71 13.15 -9.15
N TYR A 241 -16.36 12.09 -8.43
CA TYR A 241 -15.64 10.95 -9.02
C TYR A 241 -16.43 10.32 -10.17
N SER A 242 -15.73 9.87 -11.21
CA SER A 242 -16.36 9.24 -12.36
C SER A 242 -17.13 7.98 -11.97
N HIS A 243 -18.39 7.92 -12.38
CA HIS A 243 -19.25 6.75 -12.21
C HIS A 243 -19.28 5.85 -13.47
N ALA A 244 -18.31 6.02 -14.38
CA ALA A 244 -18.24 5.33 -15.67
C ALA A 244 -17.94 3.82 -15.55
N ASP A 245 -17.09 3.42 -14.60
CA ASP A 245 -16.89 2.00 -14.27
C ASP A 245 -17.84 1.58 -13.15
N PRO A 246 -18.87 0.74 -13.42
CA PRO A 246 -19.79 0.28 -12.39
C PRO A 246 -19.15 -0.69 -11.38
N ASN A 247 -17.97 -1.26 -11.70
CA ASN A 247 -17.27 -2.19 -10.81
C ASN A 247 -16.44 -1.47 -9.73
N ARG A 248 -16.17 -0.17 -9.89
CA ARG A 248 -15.39 0.64 -8.97
C ARG A 248 -16.25 1.20 -7.84
N THR A 249 -16.46 0.37 -6.83
CA THR A 249 -17.32 0.67 -5.66
C THR A 249 -16.59 1.38 -4.51
N VAL A 250 -15.27 1.57 -4.60
CA VAL A 250 -14.44 2.19 -3.57
C VAL A 250 -13.31 3.01 -4.18
N VAL A 251 -12.88 4.08 -3.50
CA VAL A 251 -11.79 4.95 -3.93
C VAL A 251 -10.90 5.37 -2.76
N ASN A 252 -9.61 5.59 -3.03
CA ASN A 252 -8.71 6.28 -2.10
C ASN A 252 -8.80 7.82 -2.32
N PRO A 253 -9.43 8.58 -1.41
CA PRO A 253 -9.58 10.03 -1.55
C PRO A 253 -8.24 10.79 -1.47
N TYR A 254 -7.24 10.26 -0.76
CA TYR A 254 -5.96 10.94 -0.52
C TYR A 254 -5.17 11.21 -1.81
N VAL A 255 -5.38 10.38 -2.84
CA VAL A 255 -4.79 10.55 -4.18
C VAL A 255 -5.23 11.87 -4.83
N HIS A 256 -6.49 12.29 -4.62
CA HIS A 256 -7.01 13.55 -5.15
C HIS A 256 -6.38 14.79 -4.48
N PHE A 257 -5.97 14.66 -3.22
CA PHE A 257 -5.29 15.71 -2.45
C PHE A 257 -3.75 15.55 -2.48
N GLY A 258 -3.22 14.94 -3.55
CA GLY A 258 -1.79 14.92 -3.87
C GLY A 258 -0.97 13.77 -3.28
N GLN A 259 -1.54 12.99 -2.36
CA GLN A 259 -0.86 11.89 -1.67
C GLN A 259 -1.21 10.54 -2.29
N ARG A 260 -0.39 10.10 -3.25
CA ARG A 260 -0.68 8.90 -4.05
C ARG A 260 -0.44 7.57 -3.34
N SER A 261 0.48 7.51 -2.37
CA SER A 261 0.87 6.28 -1.68
C SER A 261 0.38 6.18 -0.23
N VAL A 262 -0.35 7.20 0.25
CA VAL A 262 -1.02 7.23 1.55
C VAL A 262 -2.47 6.83 1.35
N TRP A 263 -3.02 6.02 2.26
CA TRP A 263 -4.42 5.61 2.22
C TRP A 263 -5.08 5.80 3.59
N PRO A 264 -6.38 6.13 3.63
CA PRO A 264 -7.12 6.21 4.89
C PRO A 264 -7.26 4.83 5.53
N ARG A 265 -7.22 4.81 6.87
CA ARG A 265 -7.54 3.61 7.67
C ARG A 265 -8.89 3.02 7.24
N GLY A 266 -8.90 1.72 6.98
CA GLY A 266 -10.09 1.01 6.52
C GLY A 266 -10.36 1.06 5.01
N LEU A 267 -9.43 1.55 4.19
CA LEU A 267 -9.44 1.20 2.76
C LEU A 267 -9.16 -0.32 2.61
N PRO A 268 -9.85 -1.06 1.72
CA PRO A 268 -9.49 -2.45 1.42
C PRO A 268 -8.04 -2.56 0.95
N LEU A 269 -7.26 -3.50 1.52
CA LEU A 269 -5.82 -3.60 1.25
C LEU A 269 -5.49 -3.99 -0.20
N ASP A 270 -6.40 -4.67 -0.89
CA ASP A 270 -6.31 -4.95 -2.33
C ASP A 270 -6.44 -3.68 -3.21
N LYS A 271 -6.98 -2.60 -2.64
CA LYS A 271 -7.19 -1.29 -3.29
C LYS A 271 -6.11 -0.26 -2.99
N VAL A 272 -5.22 -0.54 -2.05
CA VAL A 272 -4.06 0.32 -1.72
C VAL A 272 -3.12 0.54 -2.91
N GLY A 273 -3.04 -0.42 -3.83
CA GLY A 273 -2.23 -0.31 -5.06
C GLY A 273 -2.79 0.63 -6.12
N GLU A 274 -4.03 1.12 -5.98
CA GLU A 274 -4.69 2.01 -6.96
C GLU A 274 -4.24 3.47 -6.79
N VAL A 275 -2.95 3.73 -7.06
CA VAL A 275 -2.26 5.03 -6.86
C VAL A 275 -2.46 6.03 -8.02
N GLY A 276 -3.30 5.71 -8.99
CA GLY A 276 -3.59 6.54 -10.15
C GLY A 276 -4.54 7.69 -9.80
N HIS A 277 -4.25 8.90 -10.30
CA HIS A 277 -5.23 9.98 -10.27
C HIS A 277 -6.39 9.68 -11.21
N GLU A 278 -7.52 10.34 -10.99
CA GLU A 278 -8.70 10.18 -11.85
C GLU A 278 -8.41 10.70 -13.26
N VAL A 279 -8.87 9.98 -14.29
CA VAL A 279 -8.72 10.41 -15.69
C VAL A 279 -9.57 11.65 -15.98
N PHE A 280 -10.80 11.67 -15.45
CA PHE A 280 -11.70 12.82 -15.50
C PHE A 280 -12.71 12.74 -14.33
N TYR A 281 -13.15 13.90 -13.87
CA TYR A 281 -14.25 14.07 -12.93
C TYR A 281 -15.53 14.44 -13.68
N THR A 282 -16.67 14.30 -13.01
CA THR A 282 -17.93 14.98 -13.37
C THR A 282 -18.17 16.14 -12.39
N GLU A 283 -19.27 16.87 -12.55
CA GLU A 283 -19.65 17.99 -11.69
C GLU A 283 -20.99 17.74 -10.99
N VAL A 284 -21.10 18.17 -9.72
CA VAL A 284 -22.34 18.09 -8.95
C VAL A 284 -22.60 19.39 -8.18
N PHE A 285 -23.86 19.80 -8.09
CA PHE A 285 -24.26 20.97 -7.29
C PHE A 285 -24.12 20.69 -5.79
N SER A 286 -23.44 21.61 -5.09
CA SER A 286 -23.39 21.67 -3.62
C SER A 286 -24.78 21.89 -3.00
N GLY A 287 -24.92 21.57 -1.71
CA GLY A 287 -26.16 21.65 -0.93
C GLY A 287 -26.65 20.30 -0.39
N ARG A 288 -25.97 19.19 -0.72
CA ARG A 288 -26.33 17.82 -0.30
C ARG A 288 -25.19 16.99 0.28
N GLN A 289 -24.02 17.60 0.47
CA GLN A 289 -22.88 17.03 1.20
C GLN A 289 -23.11 17.06 2.72
N PHE A 290 -24.08 16.27 3.18
CA PHE A 290 -24.48 16.26 4.59
C PHE A 290 -23.45 15.58 5.51
N ILE A 291 -22.48 14.87 4.93
CA ILE A 291 -21.29 14.35 5.63
C ILE A 291 -20.07 14.88 4.87
N GLN A 292 -19.17 15.57 5.57
CA GLN A 292 -18.00 16.23 5.02
C GLN A 292 -16.75 15.69 5.72
N GLN A 293 -15.94 14.91 5.02
CA GLN A 293 -14.70 14.35 5.55
C GLN A 293 -13.54 15.30 5.22
N GLY A 294 -12.98 15.95 6.24
CA GLY A 294 -11.76 16.73 6.09
C GLY A 294 -10.53 15.83 6.08
N LEU A 295 -9.48 16.27 5.39
CA LEU A 295 -8.15 15.69 5.51
C LEU A 295 -7.35 16.35 6.65
N SER A 296 -6.32 15.66 7.14
CA SER A 296 -5.46 16.15 8.23
C SER A 296 -4.01 16.14 7.79
N ASP A 297 -3.37 17.30 7.82
CA ASP A 297 -1.91 17.39 7.77
C ASP A 297 -1.30 16.83 9.07
N GLY A 298 0.01 16.54 9.04
CA GLY A 298 0.74 15.92 10.15
C GLY A 298 0.57 14.40 10.13
N LEU A 299 -0.29 13.90 11.02
CA LEU A 299 -0.72 12.50 11.10
C LEU A 299 -2.18 12.34 10.61
N PRO A 300 -2.41 12.06 9.32
CA PRO A 300 -3.73 11.68 8.80
C PRO A 300 -4.25 10.36 9.42
N ASP A 301 -5.50 10.00 9.08
CA ASP A 301 -5.96 8.64 9.35
C ASP A 301 -5.19 7.69 8.47
N VAL A 302 -4.47 6.77 9.07
CA VAL A 302 -3.74 5.72 8.37
C VAL A 302 -3.85 4.47 9.23
N ASP A 303 -3.96 3.31 8.60
CA ASP A 303 -3.97 2.06 9.36
C ASP A 303 -2.57 1.75 9.92
N ALA A 304 -2.53 0.80 10.86
CA ALA A 304 -1.32 0.31 11.45
C ALA A 304 -0.36 -0.29 10.40
N VAL A 305 -0.86 -0.84 9.28
CA VAL A 305 0.00 -1.35 8.20
C VAL A 305 0.79 -0.22 7.55
N PHE A 306 0.13 0.88 7.16
CA PHE A 306 0.81 2.09 6.68
C PHE A 306 1.75 2.63 7.75
N TYR A 307 1.24 2.85 8.97
CA TYR A 307 2.00 3.49 10.03
C TYR A 307 3.29 2.72 10.36
N PHE A 308 3.22 1.41 10.61
CA PHE A 308 4.40 0.61 10.95
C PHE A 308 5.33 0.35 9.77
N THR A 309 4.83 0.29 8.52
CA THR A 309 5.72 0.06 7.35
C THR A 309 6.32 1.33 6.79
N ARG A 310 5.72 2.50 6.99
CA ARG A 310 6.18 3.78 6.40
C ARG A 310 6.84 4.72 7.39
N LYS A 311 6.61 4.59 8.70
CA LYS A 311 7.15 5.53 9.70
C LYS A 311 8.68 5.48 9.79
N PRO A 312 9.38 6.63 9.68
CA PRO A 312 10.81 6.67 9.97
C PRO A 312 11.10 6.34 11.45
N PRO A 313 12.22 5.67 11.78
CA PRO A 313 12.47 5.19 13.15
C PRO A 313 12.63 6.30 14.22
N THR A 314 12.98 7.52 13.82
CA THR A 314 13.43 8.59 14.73
C THR A 314 12.67 9.91 14.59
N SER A 315 11.70 10.02 13.66
CA SER A 315 10.92 11.25 13.44
C SER A 315 9.41 11.00 13.53
N ALA A 316 8.70 12.10 13.77
CA ALA A 316 7.25 12.18 13.67
C ALA A 316 6.85 12.32 12.20
N PHE A 317 5.72 11.73 11.79
CA PHE A 317 5.11 12.05 10.50
C PHE A 317 4.69 13.53 10.45
N ASP A 318 5.09 14.22 9.37
CA ASP A 318 4.51 15.50 8.94
C ASP A 318 4.07 15.40 7.47
N LEU A 319 3.02 14.61 7.23
CA LEU A 319 2.43 14.46 5.90
C LEU A 319 1.63 15.71 5.54
N ARG A 320 1.69 16.11 4.26
CA ARG A 320 1.00 17.28 3.72
C ARG A 320 0.07 16.89 2.59
N PHE A 321 -1.08 17.54 2.54
CA PHE A 321 -2.05 17.43 1.44
C PHE A 321 -2.17 18.74 0.66
N ASP A 322 -2.72 18.66 -0.55
CA ASP A 322 -2.87 19.84 -1.41
C ASP A 322 -4.02 20.72 -0.91
N SER A 323 -3.70 21.90 -0.38
CA SER A 323 -4.69 22.86 0.16
C SER A 323 -5.55 23.51 -0.92
N GLU A 324 -5.04 23.58 -2.15
CA GLU A 324 -5.71 24.24 -3.28
C GLU A 324 -6.53 23.27 -4.15
N ALA A 325 -6.51 21.97 -3.84
CA ALA A 325 -7.32 20.99 -4.53
C ALA A 325 -8.83 21.29 -4.30
N PRO A 326 -9.69 21.08 -5.31
CA PRO A 326 -11.12 21.28 -5.16
C PRO A 326 -11.72 20.25 -4.18
N LYS A 327 -12.91 20.54 -3.68
CA LYS A 327 -13.72 19.58 -2.93
C LYS A 327 -14.25 18.51 -3.89
N VAL A 328 -14.24 17.24 -3.48
CA VAL A 328 -14.66 16.12 -4.33
C VAL A 328 -15.75 15.27 -3.66
N ALA A 329 -16.84 15.02 -4.38
CA ALA A 329 -18.00 14.24 -3.94
C ALA A 329 -17.93 12.78 -4.42
N LEU A 330 -18.47 11.86 -3.61
CA LEU A 330 -18.70 10.48 -4.03
C LEU A 330 -20.06 10.34 -4.74
N PRO A 331 -20.14 9.72 -5.94
CA PRO A 331 -21.41 9.33 -6.55
C PRO A 331 -22.06 8.16 -5.79
N GLN A 332 -23.37 7.95 -5.97
CA GLN A 332 -24.04 6.75 -5.45
C GLN A 332 -23.36 5.48 -6.00
N GLY A 333 -23.14 4.48 -5.15
CA GLY A 333 -22.43 3.25 -5.51
C GLY A 333 -20.92 3.29 -5.32
N MET A 334 -20.33 4.46 -5.02
CA MET A 334 -18.91 4.60 -4.65
C MET A 334 -18.79 5.01 -3.17
N MET A 335 -17.84 4.41 -2.46
CA MET A 335 -17.60 4.66 -1.03
C MET A 335 -16.12 4.95 -0.74
N ALA A 336 -15.85 5.54 0.42
CA ALA A 336 -14.50 5.65 0.99
C ALA A 336 -14.58 5.66 2.53
N PRO A 337 -13.49 5.41 3.27
CA PRO A 337 -13.53 5.48 4.74
C PRO A 337 -13.90 6.88 5.24
N VAL A 338 -14.75 6.93 6.28
CA VAL A 338 -15.15 8.17 6.97
C VAL A 338 -14.98 7.96 8.47
N ASN A 339 -14.08 8.73 9.07
CA ASN A 339 -13.60 8.56 10.45
C ASN A 339 -14.36 9.41 11.48
N SER A 340 -14.03 9.26 12.76
CA SER A 340 -14.56 10.07 13.87
C SER A 340 -13.50 11.01 14.46
N PHE A 341 -12.70 11.69 13.63
CA PHE A 341 -11.81 12.76 14.13
C PHE A 341 -11.75 14.04 13.29
N ASN A 342 -12.24 14.02 12.05
CA ASN A 342 -12.25 15.20 11.20
C ASN A 342 -13.47 15.22 10.26
N THR A 343 -14.65 14.99 10.81
CA THR A 343 -15.86 14.79 10.00
C THR A 343 -16.96 15.73 10.46
N LEU A 344 -17.45 16.57 9.55
CA LEU A 344 -18.55 17.48 9.80
C LEU A 344 -19.86 16.87 9.30
N PHE A 345 -20.83 16.73 10.21
CA PHE A 345 -22.17 16.26 9.96
C PHE A 345 -23.15 17.43 9.97
N GLN A 346 -23.97 17.49 8.94
CA GLN A 346 -25.13 18.38 8.85
C GLN A 346 -26.36 17.68 9.44
N SER A 347 -27.31 18.46 9.96
CA SER A 347 -28.53 17.90 10.60
C SER A 347 -29.27 16.81 9.81
N PRO A 348 -29.39 16.81 8.45
CA PRO A 348 -30.02 15.71 7.73
C PRO A 348 -29.30 14.35 7.84
N ALA A 349 -28.04 14.32 8.30
CA ALA A 349 -27.24 13.11 8.48
C ALA A 349 -26.96 12.75 9.96
N PHE A 350 -27.54 13.46 10.93
CA PHE A 350 -27.28 13.19 12.35
C PHE A 350 -27.64 11.77 12.81
N TRP A 351 -28.62 11.11 12.19
CA TRP A 351 -28.90 9.70 12.45
C TRP A 351 -27.68 8.80 12.21
N GLY A 352 -26.74 9.23 11.36
CA GLY A 352 -25.51 8.53 10.99
C GLY A 352 -24.35 8.71 11.97
N LEU A 353 -24.53 9.41 13.11
CA LEU A 353 -23.48 9.67 14.10
C LEU A 353 -23.21 8.52 15.09
N MET A 354 -24.17 7.58 15.26
CA MET A 354 -24.03 6.46 16.20
C MET A 354 -22.91 5.51 15.80
N MET A 355 -21.96 5.27 16.70
CA MET A 355 -20.89 4.29 16.52
C MET A 355 -21.27 2.94 17.15
N PRO A 356 -21.00 1.80 16.47
CA PRO A 356 -21.22 0.47 17.01
C PRO A 356 -20.31 0.17 18.21
N VAL A 357 -20.74 -0.78 19.03
CA VAL A 357 -20.13 -1.14 20.32
C VAL A 357 -19.60 -2.57 20.39
N SER A 358 -20.00 -3.48 19.48
CA SER A 358 -19.52 -4.87 19.50
C SER A 358 -18.30 -5.14 18.60
N VAL A 359 -17.91 -4.18 17.78
CA VAL A 359 -16.69 -4.23 16.96
C VAL A 359 -15.53 -3.58 17.71
N SER A 360 -14.30 -3.76 17.26
CA SER A 360 -13.17 -3.05 17.89
C SER A 360 -13.36 -1.53 17.86
N SER A 361 -12.85 -0.83 18.88
CA SER A 361 -12.92 0.65 18.92
C SER A 361 -12.24 1.27 17.70
N MET A 362 -11.13 0.69 17.23
CA MET A 362 -10.40 1.12 16.03
C MET A 362 -11.10 0.77 14.70
N ALA A 363 -12.22 0.05 14.72
CA ALA A 363 -13.05 -0.22 13.53
C ALA A 363 -14.42 0.49 13.56
N ALA A 364 -14.90 0.87 14.74
CA ALA A 364 -16.25 1.37 14.96
C ALA A 364 -16.61 2.59 14.09
N ASP A 365 -15.73 3.59 14.04
CA ASP A 365 -15.95 4.82 13.29
C ASP A 365 -15.97 4.60 11.76
N VAL A 366 -15.06 3.79 11.24
CA VAL A 366 -15.00 3.44 9.81
C VAL A 366 -16.23 2.61 9.39
N ILE A 367 -16.63 1.60 10.18
CA ILE A 367 -17.82 0.78 9.89
C ILE A 367 -19.08 1.66 9.92
N ARG A 368 -19.20 2.55 10.92
CA ARG A 368 -20.22 3.61 11.00
C ARG A 368 -20.19 4.50 9.75
N GLY A 369 -19.01 4.84 9.25
CA GLY A 369 -18.82 5.62 8.02
C GLY A 369 -19.39 4.95 6.77
N TYR A 370 -19.16 3.66 6.58
CA TYR A 370 -19.72 2.91 5.45
C TYR A 370 -21.24 2.70 5.58
N TRP A 371 -21.73 2.34 6.77
CA TRP A 371 -23.16 2.22 7.07
C TRP A 371 -23.91 3.55 6.83
N ALA A 372 -23.36 4.67 7.31
CA ALA A 372 -23.92 6.00 7.10
C ALA A 372 -23.92 6.38 5.62
N GLN A 373 -22.83 6.14 4.87
CA GLN A 373 -22.79 6.36 3.42
C GLN A 373 -23.92 5.66 2.67
N ARG A 374 -24.20 4.39 3.00
CA ARG A 374 -25.26 3.64 2.32
C ARG A 374 -26.64 4.23 2.56
N ILE A 375 -26.98 4.57 3.79
CA ILE A 375 -28.29 5.17 4.11
C ILE A 375 -28.39 6.60 3.57
N LEU A 376 -27.29 7.34 3.49
CA LEU A 376 -27.27 8.73 3.00
C LEU A 376 -27.84 8.88 1.58
N TRP A 377 -27.66 7.85 0.75
CA TRP A 377 -28.24 7.78 -0.59
C TRP A 377 -29.78 7.71 -0.58
N GLU A 378 -30.40 7.10 0.44
CA GLU A 378 -31.87 7.03 0.58
C GLU A 378 -32.51 8.41 0.81
N ILE A 379 -31.73 9.42 1.23
CA ILE A 379 -32.16 10.81 1.38
C ILE A 379 -31.56 11.73 0.29
N GLY A 380 -30.92 11.14 -0.73
CA GLY A 380 -30.29 11.84 -1.85
C GLY A 380 -29.07 12.69 -1.46
N GLY A 381 -28.47 12.44 -0.30
CA GLY A 381 -27.22 13.07 0.13
C GLY A 381 -25.98 12.27 -0.29
N TYR A 382 -24.81 12.87 -0.15
CA TYR A 382 -23.52 12.23 -0.45
C TYR A 382 -22.43 12.66 0.53
N VAL A 383 -21.34 11.88 0.59
CA VAL A 383 -20.09 12.31 1.25
C VAL A 383 -19.29 13.16 0.29
N ALA A 384 -18.73 14.25 0.79
CA ALA A 384 -17.68 14.99 0.09
C ALA A 384 -16.40 15.06 0.93
N PHE A 385 -15.26 15.00 0.26
CA PHE A 385 -13.93 15.14 0.84
C PHE A 385 -13.41 16.56 0.62
N TYR A 386 -12.73 17.08 1.64
CA TYR A 386 -12.27 18.47 1.72
C TYR A 386 -10.74 18.50 1.87
N PRO A 387 -10.06 19.56 1.35
CA PRO A 387 -8.63 19.82 1.60
C PRO A 387 -8.25 19.77 3.09
N PRO A 388 -6.96 19.73 3.46
CA PRO A 388 -6.55 19.61 4.86
C PRO A 388 -7.19 20.70 5.77
N THR A 389 -8.13 20.27 6.62
CA THR A 389 -8.95 21.15 7.48
C THR A 389 -8.44 21.20 8.91
N ILE A 390 -7.57 20.27 9.31
CA ILE A 390 -6.89 20.22 10.60
C ILE A 390 -5.41 19.87 10.44
N TYR A 391 -4.63 20.15 11.49
CA TYR A 391 -3.29 19.64 11.69
C TYR A 391 -3.28 18.75 12.94
N ARG A 392 -2.70 17.54 12.85
CA ARG A 392 -2.59 16.61 13.97
C ARG A 392 -1.15 16.15 14.15
N LYS A 393 -0.58 16.34 15.33
CA LYS A 393 0.81 15.98 15.63
C LYS A 393 0.94 14.47 15.87
N ASP A 394 1.95 13.86 15.27
CA ASP A 394 2.39 12.51 15.60
C ASP A 394 3.26 12.54 16.88
N HIS A 395 2.80 11.85 17.91
CA HIS A 395 3.47 11.76 19.22
C HIS A 395 4.35 10.51 19.39
N ILE A 396 4.59 9.74 18.33
CA ILE A 396 5.42 8.51 18.34
C ILE A 396 4.83 7.42 19.27
N GLN A 397 3.51 7.38 19.39
CA GLN A 397 2.77 6.28 20.00
C GLN A 397 1.90 5.60 18.94
N ALA A 398 2.19 4.34 18.66
CA ALA A 398 1.52 3.57 17.63
C ALA A 398 0.20 2.96 18.12
N TYR A 399 -0.74 2.77 17.20
CA TYR A 399 -1.97 2.01 17.46
C TYR A 399 -1.70 0.50 17.36
N PRO A 400 -2.32 -0.35 18.20
CA PRO A 400 -2.09 -1.79 18.13
C PRO A 400 -2.78 -2.38 16.88
N PHE A 401 -1.99 -2.96 15.96
CA PHE A 401 -2.52 -3.64 14.76
C PHE A 401 -3.59 -4.70 15.09
N ALA A 402 -3.49 -5.35 16.26
CA ALA A 402 -4.47 -6.31 16.75
C ALA A 402 -5.89 -5.72 16.93
N GLU A 403 -6.01 -4.42 17.19
CA GLU A 403 -7.30 -3.72 17.31
C GLU A 403 -7.91 -3.36 15.96
N GLU A 404 -7.17 -3.41 14.85
CA GLU A 404 -7.67 -3.11 13.49
C GLU A 404 -8.12 -4.35 12.71
N LYS A 405 -8.09 -5.54 13.34
CA LYS A 405 -8.42 -6.83 12.72
C LYS A 405 -9.75 -6.84 11.97
N ASP A 406 -10.78 -6.22 12.54
CA ASP A 406 -12.13 -6.20 11.96
C ASP A 406 -12.17 -5.44 10.62
N LEU A 407 -11.29 -4.45 10.43
CA LEU A 407 -11.19 -3.67 9.19
C LEU A 407 -10.59 -4.49 8.05
N HIS A 408 -9.38 -5.02 8.27
CA HIS A 408 -8.60 -5.67 7.22
C HIS A 408 -9.25 -6.94 6.65
N VAL A 409 -10.14 -7.59 7.41
CA VAL A 409 -10.83 -8.82 6.98
C VAL A 409 -12.19 -8.52 6.34
N ASN A 410 -12.98 -7.57 6.87
CA ASN A 410 -14.39 -7.45 6.51
C ASN A 410 -14.74 -6.29 5.57
N VAL A 411 -13.94 -5.23 5.45
CA VAL A 411 -14.41 -4.01 4.76
C VAL A 411 -14.72 -4.23 3.28
N GLY A 412 -13.93 -5.03 2.55
CA GLY A 412 -14.25 -5.38 1.16
C GLY A 412 -15.60 -6.12 1.02
N ARG A 413 -15.90 -7.03 1.95
CA ARG A 413 -17.20 -7.73 2.04
C ARG A 413 -18.34 -6.77 2.39
N LEU A 414 -18.09 -5.84 3.31
CA LEU A 414 -19.06 -4.82 3.75
C LEU A 414 -19.44 -3.87 2.60
N ILE A 415 -18.46 -3.33 1.88
CA ILE A 415 -18.72 -2.43 0.74
C ILE A 415 -19.56 -3.13 -0.32
N LYS A 416 -19.25 -4.40 -0.65
CA LYS A 416 -20.05 -5.18 -1.59
C LYS A 416 -21.49 -5.37 -1.08
N PHE A 417 -21.66 -5.86 0.15
CA PHE A 417 -22.97 -6.04 0.77
C PHE A 417 -23.81 -4.76 0.79
N LEU A 418 -23.22 -3.62 1.18
CA LEU A 418 -23.95 -2.35 1.25
C LEU A 418 -24.41 -1.87 -0.13
N ASN A 419 -23.59 -2.06 -1.17
CA ASN A 419 -23.96 -1.74 -2.55
C ASN A 419 -25.08 -2.64 -3.09
N GLU A 420 -25.16 -3.90 -2.65
CA GLU A 420 -26.20 -4.86 -3.03
C GLU A 420 -27.49 -4.74 -2.18
N TRP A 421 -27.39 -4.26 -0.93
CA TRP A 421 -28.51 -4.20 0.00
C TRP A 421 -29.65 -3.26 -0.45
N ARG A 422 -30.90 -3.73 -0.33
CA ARG A 422 -32.14 -2.98 -0.62
C ARG A 422 -33.17 -3.24 0.47
N SER A 423 -34.09 -2.30 0.66
CA SER A 423 -35.15 -2.40 1.68
C SER A 423 -36.47 -1.82 1.20
N ASN A 424 -37.56 -2.54 1.50
CA ASN A 424 -38.95 -2.21 1.20
C ASN A 424 -39.67 -1.42 2.32
N LYS A 425 -38.97 -1.10 3.42
CA LYS A 425 -39.50 -0.30 4.52
C LYS A 425 -39.85 1.12 4.05
N GLN A 426 -40.83 1.75 4.70
CA GLN A 426 -41.46 2.98 4.20
C GLN A 426 -40.87 4.26 4.80
N THR A 427 -40.29 4.19 6.00
CA THR A 427 -39.63 5.33 6.67
C THR A 427 -38.11 5.16 6.71
N LEU A 428 -37.39 6.26 6.92
CA LEU A 428 -35.93 6.23 7.02
C LEU A 428 -35.47 5.42 8.24
N PHE A 429 -36.12 5.58 9.39
CA PHE A 429 -35.70 4.89 10.61
C PHE A 429 -35.96 3.38 10.56
N GLU A 430 -37.04 2.95 9.89
CA GLU A 430 -37.22 1.53 9.59
C GLU A 430 -36.14 1.01 8.64
N LYS A 431 -35.79 1.74 7.57
CA LYS A 431 -34.69 1.37 6.65
C LYS A 431 -33.34 1.28 7.37
N ILE A 432 -33.06 2.20 8.31
CA ILE A 432 -31.83 2.17 9.12
C ILE A 432 -31.81 0.92 10.01
N LEU A 433 -32.89 0.65 10.74
CA LEU A 433 -32.99 -0.52 11.61
C LEU A 433 -32.89 -1.84 10.81
N ASP A 434 -33.50 -1.87 9.62
CA ASP A 434 -33.49 -3.01 8.68
C ASP A 434 -32.08 -3.27 8.13
N LEU A 435 -31.33 -2.22 7.75
CA LEU A 435 -29.91 -2.36 7.38
C LEU A 435 -29.10 -2.86 8.58
N SER A 436 -29.30 -2.29 9.76
CA SER A 436 -28.55 -2.68 10.95
C SER A 436 -28.81 -4.13 11.36
N TYR A 437 -30.05 -4.59 11.25
CA TYR A 437 -30.43 -5.98 11.45
C TYR A 437 -29.76 -6.91 10.42
N ALA A 438 -29.84 -6.57 9.13
CA ALA A 438 -29.21 -7.36 8.07
C ALA A 438 -27.66 -7.41 8.21
N MET A 439 -27.03 -6.32 8.67
CA MET A 439 -25.59 -6.31 8.98
C MET A 439 -25.21 -7.25 10.13
N ALA A 440 -26.12 -7.49 11.09
CA ALA A 440 -25.92 -8.45 12.16
C ALA A 440 -26.14 -9.90 11.72
N GLU A 441 -27.11 -10.17 10.84
CA GLU A 441 -27.28 -11.50 10.21
C GLU A 441 -26.05 -11.90 9.37
N GLU A 442 -25.48 -10.94 8.63
CA GLU A 442 -24.22 -11.11 7.89
C GLU A 442 -22.96 -11.09 8.79
N GLY A 443 -23.10 -10.87 10.10
CA GLY A 443 -21.99 -10.91 11.05
C GLY A 443 -20.94 -9.81 10.86
N PHE A 444 -21.32 -8.62 10.37
CA PHE A 444 -20.46 -7.43 10.41
C PHE A 444 -20.40 -6.80 11.81
N TRP A 445 -21.47 -6.98 12.60
CA TRP A 445 -21.56 -6.64 14.02
C TRP A 445 -22.59 -7.57 14.70
N THR A 446 -23.00 -7.31 15.94
CA THR A 446 -23.86 -8.24 16.71
C THR A 446 -25.26 -7.70 17.00
N GLU A 447 -26.09 -8.50 17.67
CA GLU A 447 -27.40 -8.06 18.18
C GLU A 447 -27.32 -6.80 19.06
N GLN A 448 -26.20 -6.59 19.76
CA GLN A 448 -26.01 -5.43 20.63
C GLN A 448 -26.09 -4.11 19.84
N ASP A 449 -25.55 -4.07 18.61
CA ASP A 449 -25.56 -2.90 17.74
C ASP A 449 -26.92 -2.68 17.09
N VAL A 450 -27.70 -3.75 16.88
CA VAL A 450 -29.10 -3.66 16.42
C VAL A 450 -29.98 -3.05 17.53
N ARG A 451 -29.80 -3.50 18.78
CA ARG A 451 -30.49 -2.94 19.95
C ARG A 451 -30.05 -1.49 20.23
N LEU A 452 -28.75 -1.17 20.12
CA LEU A 452 -28.23 0.20 20.18
C LEU A 452 -28.80 1.06 19.05
N THR A 453 -28.88 0.56 17.81
CA THR A 453 -29.53 1.29 16.71
C THR A 453 -30.98 1.61 17.06
N ALA A 454 -31.75 0.64 17.55
CA ALA A 454 -33.13 0.87 17.97
C ALA A 454 -33.25 1.89 19.12
N ALA A 455 -32.34 1.87 20.09
CA ALA A 455 -32.29 2.84 21.20
C ALA A 455 -31.93 4.25 20.71
N TRP A 456 -30.89 4.36 19.88
CA TRP A 456 -30.43 5.60 19.24
C TRP A 456 -31.52 6.30 18.43
N LEU A 457 -32.22 5.54 17.57
CA LEU A 457 -33.31 6.09 16.75
C LEU A 457 -34.51 6.53 17.61
N GLN A 458 -34.80 5.84 18.72
CA GLN A 458 -35.80 6.30 19.69
C GLN A 458 -35.35 7.58 20.41
N ASP A 459 -34.09 7.67 20.84
CA ASP A 459 -33.60 8.86 21.51
C ASP A 459 -33.58 10.07 20.58
N LEU A 460 -33.26 9.91 19.30
CA LEU A 460 -33.40 10.96 18.29
C LEU A 460 -34.84 11.49 18.22
N LEU A 461 -35.85 10.62 18.14
CA LEU A 461 -37.26 11.06 18.20
C LEU A 461 -37.58 11.77 19.52
N ALA A 462 -37.08 11.23 20.65
CA ALA A 462 -37.33 11.77 21.97
C ALA A 462 -36.73 13.18 22.17
N VAL A 463 -35.54 13.46 21.63
CA VAL A 463 -34.92 14.79 21.66
C VAL A 463 -35.45 15.74 20.57
N GLY A 464 -36.44 15.32 19.78
CA GLY A 464 -37.11 16.16 18.78
C GLY A 464 -36.46 16.21 17.40
N TYR A 465 -35.54 15.28 17.09
CA TYR A 465 -34.96 15.15 15.76
C TYR A 465 -36.03 14.77 14.72
N ARG A 466 -36.00 15.43 13.56
CA ARG A 466 -36.95 15.19 12.47
C ARG A 466 -36.29 14.35 11.38
N GLN A 467 -36.90 13.21 11.04
CA GLN A 467 -36.48 12.39 9.90
C GLN A 467 -36.46 13.22 8.61
N PRO A 468 -35.36 13.20 7.84
CA PRO A 468 -35.34 13.66 6.46
C PRO A 468 -36.36 12.90 5.59
N ARG A 469 -36.77 13.52 4.48
CA ARG A 469 -37.61 12.86 3.47
C ARG A 469 -36.77 11.90 2.64
N LEU A 470 -37.30 10.71 2.39
CA LEU A 470 -36.72 9.76 1.44
C LEU A 470 -36.77 10.34 0.02
N MET A 471 -35.74 10.04 -0.77
CA MET A 471 -35.60 10.38 -2.19
C MET A 471 -35.61 9.08 -3.01
N SER A 472 -35.77 9.18 -4.33
CA SER A 472 -35.60 8.00 -5.20
C SER A 472 -34.13 7.59 -5.23
N LEU A 473 -33.83 6.35 -4.86
CA LEU A 473 -32.51 5.76 -5.03
C LEU A 473 -32.19 5.63 -6.53
N GLU A 474 -31.01 6.09 -6.95
CA GLU A 474 -30.64 6.15 -8.38
C GLU A 474 -29.65 5.05 -8.77
N ILE A 475 -29.08 4.34 -7.80
CA ILE A 475 -28.11 3.26 -8.02
C ILE A 475 -28.61 2.13 -8.95
N ASP A 476 -29.93 1.87 -8.94
CA ASP A 476 -30.59 0.84 -9.77
C ASP A 476 -31.10 1.37 -11.12
N ARG A 477 -31.02 2.67 -11.35
CA ARG A 477 -31.38 3.28 -12.64
C ARG A 477 -30.20 3.21 -13.59
N GLN A 478 -30.48 3.12 -14.89
CA GLN A 478 -29.46 3.30 -15.91
C GLN A 478 -28.89 4.72 -15.76
N ARG A 479 -27.63 4.82 -15.34
CA ARG A 479 -26.94 6.10 -15.12
C ARG A 479 -26.86 6.86 -16.44
N ALA A 480 -26.89 8.20 -16.37
CA ALA A 480 -26.69 9.05 -17.52
C ALA A 480 -25.34 8.71 -18.19
N THR A 481 -25.32 8.66 -19.52
CA THR A 481 -24.08 8.49 -20.28
C THR A 481 -23.27 9.77 -20.16
N ILE A 482 -22.06 9.68 -19.60
CA ILE A 482 -21.14 10.82 -19.47
C ILE A 482 -20.64 11.17 -20.88
N GLY A 483 -21.00 12.35 -21.39
CA GLY A 483 -20.48 12.88 -22.64
C GLY A 483 -19.15 13.60 -22.44
N GLU A 484 -18.43 13.87 -23.54
CA GLU A 484 -17.15 14.62 -23.48
C GLU A 484 -17.29 16.00 -22.82
N GLY A 485 -18.45 16.67 -22.95
CA GLY A 485 -18.71 17.97 -22.30
C GLY A 485 -18.89 17.92 -20.78
N ASP A 486 -19.24 16.75 -20.24
CA ASP A 486 -19.43 16.52 -18.80
C ASP A 486 -18.11 16.20 -18.09
N MET A 487 -17.07 15.85 -18.85
CA MET A 487 -15.75 15.49 -18.32
C MET A 487 -14.96 16.74 -17.91
N LYS A 488 -14.48 16.76 -16.67
CA LYS A 488 -13.56 17.78 -16.15
C LYS A 488 -12.20 17.16 -15.84
N GLU A 489 -11.16 17.70 -16.44
CA GLU A 489 -9.79 17.35 -16.08
C GLU A 489 -9.38 18.06 -14.79
N PHE A 490 -8.84 17.31 -13.84
CA PHE A 490 -8.12 17.86 -12.69
C PHE A 490 -6.95 16.93 -12.37
N VAL A 491 -5.74 17.48 -12.34
CA VAL A 491 -4.50 16.75 -12.02
C VAL A 491 -4.02 17.19 -10.64
N PRO A 492 -4.14 16.34 -9.61
CA PRO A 492 -3.65 16.64 -8.26
C PRO A 492 -2.16 17.01 -8.26
N LYS A 493 -1.80 18.05 -7.51
CA LYS A 493 -0.40 18.39 -7.24
C LYS A 493 0.28 17.21 -6.54
N LYS A 494 1.33 16.63 -7.14
CA LYS A 494 2.09 15.57 -6.47
C LYS A 494 2.84 16.16 -5.27
N LEU A 495 2.58 15.64 -4.08
CA LEU A 495 3.34 15.94 -2.87
C LEU A 495 4.31 14.78 -2.55
N PRO A 496 5.38 15.02 -1.75
CA PRO A 496 6.26 13.95 -1.29
C PRO A 496 5.47 12.96 -0.44
N SER A 497 5.71 11.67 -0.67
CA SER A 497 5.05 10.58 0.04
C SER A 497 6.08 9.63 0.63
N VAL A 498 5.74 8.93 1.73
CA VAL A 498 6.75 8.16 2.48
C VAL A 498 6.72 6.69 2.07
N HIS A 499 7.86 6.15 1.63
CA HIS A 499 8.02 4.76 1.22
C HIS A 499 9.06 4.06 2.11
N LEU A 500 8.63 3.06 2.89
CA LEU A 500 9.49 2.21 3.72
C LEU A 500 10.49 2.97 4.64
N GLY A 501 10.04 4.06 5.27
CA GLY A 501 10.88 4.88 6.15
C GLY A 501 11.93 5.72 5.42
N VAL A 502 11.85 5.81 4.09
CA VAL A 502 12.64 6.70 3.23
C VAL A 502 11.75 7.88 2.80
N ASP A 503 12.23 9.10 3.01
CA ASP A 503 11.59 10.31 2.50
C ASP A 503 11.77 10.38 0.96
N GLU A 504 10.67 10.54 0.21
CA GLU A 504 10.75 10.75 -1.25
C GLU A 504 11.42 12.11 -1.58
N ILE A 505 12.73 12.09 -1.85
CA ILE A 505 13.42 13.19 -2.53
C ILE A 505 13.09 13.16 -4.03
N GLY A 506 11.82 13.45 -4.35
CA GLY A 506 11.35 13.71 -5.71
C GLY A 506 11.10 12.49 -6.63
N THR A 507 10.37 12.75 -7.72
CA THR A 507 10.33 12.01 -9.01
C THR A 507 9.98 10.50 -9.13
N VAL A 508 10.19 9.65 -8.11
CA VAL A 508 10.14 8.15 -8.22
C VAL A 508 8.94 7.54 -9.00
N ASN A 509 7.71 8.09 -8.87
CA ASN A 509 6.51 7.48 -9.45
C ASN A 509 6.40 7.46 -11.00
N TYR A 510 7.08 8.36 -11.75
CA TYR A 510 7.14 8.22 -13.22
C TYR A 510 7.99 7.00 -13.61
N GLU A 511 9.05 6.78 -12.84
CA GLU A 511 10.10 5.81 -13.10
C GLU A 511 9.62 4.40 -12.75
N ILE A 512 8.89 4.23 -11.63
CA ILE A 512 8.19 2.97 -11.30
C ILE A 512 7.11 2.65 -12.35
N GLY A 513 6.36 3.65 -12.82
CA GLY A 513 5.37 3.48 -13.89
C GLY A 513 6.01 3.01 -15.20
N ASN A 514 7.16 3.58 -15.54
CA ASN A 514 7.97 3.13 -16.69
C ASN A 514 8.53 1.72 -16.48
N LEU A 515 9.04 1.39 -15.29
CA LEU A 515 9.53 0.06 -14.94
C LEU A 515 8.45 -1.01 -15.14
N ILE A 516 7.22 -0.75 -14.68
CA ILE A 516 6.07 -1.62 -14.93
C ILE A 516 5.76 -1.72 -16.44
N LYS A 517 5.81 -0.60 -17.18
CA LYS A 517 5.57 -0.58 -18.64
C LYS A 517 6.61 -1.40 -19.41
N TRP A 518 7.90 -1.23 -19.12
CA TRP A 518 9.01 -1.98 -19.72
C TRP A 518 8.91 -3.46 -19.37
N ARG A 519 8.67 -3.79 -18.10
CA ARG A 519 8.53 -5.19 -17.63
C ARG A 519 7.27 -5.87 -18.17
N LYS A 520 6.20 -5.13 -18.47
CA LYS A 520 5.04 -5.65 -19.21
C LYS A 520 5.36 -5.88 -20.69
N ASN A 521 6.18 -5.04 -21.31
CA ASN A 521 6.51 -5.15 -22.75
C ASN A 521 7.57 -6.21 -23.08
N PHE A 522 8.55 -6.40 -22.17
CA PHE A 522 9.73 -7.24 -22.38
C PHE A 522 9.85 -8.40 -21.38
N GLY A 523 8.97 -8.47 -20.37
CA GLY A 523 9.11 -9.46 -19.31
C GLY A 523 8.98 -10.92 -19.78
N ASN A 524 8.34 -11.19 -20.92
CA ASN A 524 8.25 -12.53 -21.52
C ASN A 524 9.20 -12.73 -22.72
N VAL A 525 10.08 -11.76 -22.99
CA VAL A 525 11.23 -11.93 -23.89
C VAL A 525 12.40 -12.51 -23.09
N VAL A 526 13.11 -13.47 -23.67
CA VAL A 526 14.33 -14.04 -23.07
C VAL A 526 15.55 -13.27 -23.57
N MET A 527 16.33 -12.74 -22.63
CA MET A 527 17.60 -12.08 -22.90
C MET A 527 18.74 -13.09 -22.86
N ILE A 528 19.53 -13.17 -23.93
CA ILE A 528 20.70 -14.04 -24.04
C ILE A 528 21.93 -13.14 -24.21
N MET A 529 22.76 -13.05 -23.18
CA MET A 529 23.90 -12.15 -23.16
C MET A 529 25.22 -12.92 -23.25
N HIS A 530 26.07 -12.57 -24.21
CA HIS A 530 27.43 -13.10 -24.31
C HIS A 530 28.43 -12.14 -23.63
N VAL A 531 29.17 -12.66 -22.65
CA VAL A 531 30.17 -11.94 -21.87
C VAL A 531 31.56 -12.42 -22.28
N SER A 532 32.36 -11.47 -22.77
CA SER A 532 33.76 -11.63 -23.17
C SER A 532 34.74 -11.28 -22.04
N GLY A 533 34.31 -10.49 -21.05
CA GLY A 533 35.09 -10.13 -19.87
C GLY A 533 35.14 -11.19 -18.75
N PRO A 534 35.77 -10.87 -17.60
CA PRO A 534 35.88 -11.77 -16.46
C PRO A 534 34.52 -12.09 -15.81
N VAL A 535 34.09 -13.35 -15.96
CA VAL A 535 32.77 -13.85 -15.52
C VAL A 535 32.52 -13.62 -14.02
N ASP A 536 33.52 -13.86 -13.18
CA ASP A 536 33.40 -13.87 -11.72
C ASP A 536 33.09 -12.51 -11.07
N ARG A 537 33.08 -11.42 -11.87
CA ARG A 537 32.73 -10.07 -11.40
C ARG A 537 31.52 -9.51 -12.14
N THR A 538 31.54 -9.52 -13.48
CA THR A 538 30.55 -8.77 -14.28
C THR A 538 29.28 -9.56 -14.61
N ALA A 539 29.29 -10.89 -14.58
CA ALA A 539 28.14 -11.70 -15.02
C ALA A 539 26.90 -11.52 -14.12
N LEU A 540 27.09 -11.32 -12.81
CA LEU A 540 26.00 -11.04 -11.88
C LEU A 540 25.46 -9.62 -12.07
N GLU A 541 26.35 -8.63 -12.27
CA GLU A 541 26.00 -7.23 -12.51
C GLU A 541 25.09 -7.07 -13.73
N TRP A 542 25.47 -7.69 -14.87
CA TRP A 542 24.65 -7.71 -16.08
C TRP A 542 23.28 -8.36 -15.89
N ARG A 543 23.23 -9.46 -15.12
CA ARG A 543 21.98 -10.15 -14.78
C ARG A 543 21.08 -9.28 -13.88
N LEU A 544 21.66 -8.51 -12.95
CA LEU A 544 20.92 -7.58 -12.08
C LEU A 544 20.35 -6.39 -12.87
N LEU A 545 21.14 -5.79 -13.77
CA LEU A 545 20.69 -4.69 -14.64
C LEU A 545 19.50 -5.10 -15.52
N TYR A 546 19.68 -6.10 -16.38
CA TYR A 546 18.65 -6.46 -17.35
C TYR A 546 17.53 -7.31 -16.73
N GLY A 547 17.79 -8.01 -15.62
CA GLY A 547 16.80 -8.82 -14.88
C GLY A 547 15.67 -8.00 -14.23
N ARG A 548 15.84 -6.68 -14.09
CA ARG A 548 14.77 -5.74 -13.74
C ARG A 548 13.64 -5.72 -14.79
N ILE A 549 14.00 -5.91 -16.06
CA ILE A 549 13.11 -5.75 -17.23
C ILE A 549 12.71 -7.11 -17.80
N PHE A 550 13.69 -7.96 -18.12
CA PHE A 550 13.49 -9.30 -18.67
C PHE A 550 13.41 -10.30 -17.52
N LYS A 551 12.33 -11.11 -17.43
CA LYS A 551 12.22 -12.12 -16.35
C LYS A 551 13.27 -13.22 -16.44
N THR A 552 13.92 -13.37 -17.60
CA THR A 552 14.92 -14.40 -17.86
C THR A 552 16.10 -13.78 -18.60
N VAL A 553 17.26 -13.76 -17.94
CA VAL A 553 18.54 -13.31 -18.49
C VAL A 553 19.56 -14.46 -18.37
N ILE A 554 19.94 -15.00 -19.51
CA ILE A 554 20.90 -16.10 -19.65
C ILE A 554 22.26 -15.49 -19.97
N ILE A 555 23.29 -15.92 -19.27
CA ILE A 555 24.66 -15.46 -19.48
C ILE A 555 25.47 -16.60 -20.12
N LEU A 556 26.06 -16.31 -21.26
CA LEU A 556 26.98 -17.16 -22.01
C LEU A 556 28.39 -16.56 -21.95
N ALA A 557 29.43 -17.38 -21.83
CA ALA A 557 30.82 -16.90 -21.84
C ALA A 557 31.80 -17.98 -22.33
N GLU A 558 33.03 -17.61 -22.66
CA GLU A 558 34.09 -18.56 -23.06
C GLU A 558 34.45 -19.59 -21.95
N GLN A 559 34.14 -19.25 -20.69
CA GLN A 559 34.34 -20.08 -19.51
C GLN A 559 33.00 -20.29 -18.78
N SER A 560 32.68 -21.53 -18.41
CA SER A 560 31.50 -21.81 -17.57
C SER A 560 31.81 -21.57 -16.10
N ASN A 561 30.90 -20.89 -15.39
CA ASN A 561 30.87 -20.86 -13.94
C ASN A 561 29.51 -21.41 -13.46
N LYS A 562 29.51 -22.56 -12.76
CA LYS A 562 28.28 -23.23 -12.30
C LYS A 562 27.58 -22.46 -11.17
N GLU A 563 28.35 -21.82 -10.28
CA GLU A 563 27.82 -21.07 -9.13
C GLU A 563 27.10 -19.81 -9.60
N LEU A 564 27.63 -19.16 -10.63
CA LEU A 564 27.02 -17.98 -11.28
C LEU A 564 26.02 -18.34 -12.38
N ALA A 565 25.70 -19.62 -12.59
CA ALA A 565 24.82 -20.10 -13.67
C ALA A 565 25.20 -19.55 -15.06
N VAL A 566 26.47 -19.65 -15.42
CA VAL A 566 27.03 -19.20 -16.72
C VAL A 566 27.40 -20.42 -17.56
N GLU A 567 26.78 -20.53 -18.73
CA GLU A 567 26.97 -21.64 -19.66
C GLU A 567 28.13 -21.33 -20.63
N ARG A 568 28.98 -22.34 -20.91
CA ARG A 568 30.14 -22.16 -21.80
C ARG A 568 29.69 -22.08 -23.26
N CYS A 569 30.05 -21.01 -23.95
CA CYS A 569 29.73 -20.78 -25.35
C CYS A 569 30.79 -19.87 -26.01
N THR A 570 31.39 -20.32 -27.11
CA THR A 570 32.38 -19.52 -27.84
C THR A 570 31.71 -18.57 -28.81
N LEU A 571 32.09 -17.29 -28.79
CA LEU A 571 31.38 -16.23 -29.52
C LEU A 571 31.30 -16.47 -31.04
N SER A 572 32.34 -17.08 -31.63
CA SER A 572 32.37 -17.42 -33.06
C SER A 572 31.25 -18.36 -33.50
N HIS A 573 30.65 -19.12 -32.58
CA HIS A 573 29.58 -20.09 -32.87
C HIS A 573 28.38 -19.93 -31.93
N ALA A 574 28.21 -18.77 -31.29
CA ALA A 574 27.17 -18.54 -30.28
C ALA A 574 25.76 -18.84 -30.78
N TYR A 575 25.48 -18.52 -32.04
CA TYR A 575 24.21 -18.85 -32.73
C TYR A 575 23.85 -20.35 -32.67
N LYS A 576 24.83 -21.28 -32.68
CA LYS A 576 24.58 -22.74 -32.59
C LYS A 576 24.00 -23.16 -31.23
N TYR A 577 24.16 -22.35 -30.19
CA TYR A 577 23.63 -22.63 -28.86
C TYR A 577 22.18 -22.17 -28.67
N LEU A 578 21.69 -21.26 -29.52
CA LEU A 578 20.39 -20.61 -29.35
C LEU A 578 19.19 -21.55 -29.48
N PRO A 579 19.13 -22.54 -30.40
CA PRO A 579 18.00 -23.47 -30.47
C PRO A 579 17.72 -24.21 -29.16
N LYS A 580 18.77 -24.64 -28.45
CA LYS A 580 18.66 -25.26 -27.11
C LYS A 580 18.06 -24.31 -26.06
N VAL A 581 18.30 -23.00 -26.18
CA VAL A 581 17.65 -21.98 -25.36
C VAL A 581 16.19 -21.80 -25.79
N PHE A 582 15.91 -21.81 -27.09
CA PHE A 582 14.57 -21.64 -27.63
C PHE A 582 13.62 -22.78 -27.21
N GLU A 583 14.11 -24.03 -27.20
CA GLU A 583 13.40 -25.20 -26.66
C GLU A 583 13.14 -25.06 -25.15
N ARG A 584 14.14 -24.65 -24.38
CA ARG A 584 14.05 -24.49 -22.91
C ARG A 584 13.00 -23.45 -22.50
N TYR A 585 12.74 -22.46 -23.33
CA TYR A 585 11.79 -21.36 -23.07
C TYR A 585 10.73 -21.24 -24.18
N SER A 586 10.07 -22.35 -24.52
CA SER A 586 9.05 -22.43 -25.58
C SER A 586 7.85 -21.47 -25.40
N GLY A 587 7.59 -20.98 -24.18
CA GLY A 587 6.55 -19.99 -23.87
C GLY A 587 6.97 -18.52 -23.95
N ALA A 588 8.17 -18.21 -24.44
CA ALA A 588 8.66 -16.84 -24.59
C ALA A 588 8.11 -16.16 -25.87
N ASP A 589 7.88 -14.84 -25.82
CA ASP A 589 7.45 -14.03 -26.97
C ASP A 589 8.53 -13.95 -28.06
N GLY A 590 9.80 -14.11 -27.65
CA GLY A 590 10.96 -14.13 -28.53
C GLY A 590 12.26 -14.00 -27.75
N PHE A 591 13.37 -13.86 -28.47
CA PHE A 591 14.72 -13.97 -27.92
C PHE A 591 15.59 -12.82 -28.41
N VAL A 592 16.14 -12.04 -27.48
CA VAL A 592 17.12 -10.98 -27.79
C VAL A 592 18.53 -11.48 -27.44
N PHE A 593 19.45 -11.37 -28.38
CA PHE A 593 20.87 -11.64 -28.18
C PHE A 593 21.62 -10.32 -28.03
N LEU A 594 22.50 -10.21 -27.02
CA LEU A 594 23.34 -9.03 -26.77
C LEU A 594 24.78 -9.43 -26.42
N GLN A 595 25.77 -8.71 -26.93
CA GLN A 595 27.17 -8.83 -26.51
C GLN A 595 27.53 -7.74 -25.48
N ASP A 596 28.34 -8.10 -24.48
CA ASP A 596 28.68 -7.27 -23.30
C ASP A 596 29.33 -5.89 -23.53
N HIS A 597 29.74 -5.63 -24.76
CA HIS A 597 30.33 -4.37 -25.20
C HIS A 597 29.35 -3.51 -26.03
N MET A 598 28.07 -3.88 -26.07
CA MET A 598 26.96 -3.04 -26.52
C MET A 598 25.96 -2.84 -25.38
N ILE A 599 25.56 -1.59 -25.12
CA ILE A 599 24.52 -1.27 -24.12
C ILE A 599 23.16 -1.18 -24.81
N LEU A 600 22.14 -1.83 -24.24
CA LEU A 600 20.77 -1.81 -24.73
C LEU A 600 19.91 -0.86 -23.89
N ASN A 601 19.50 0.26 -24.48
CA ASN A 601 18.64 1.25 -23.85
C ASN A 601 17.17 0.86 -24.10
N TYR A 602 16.73 -0.18 -23.39
CA TYR A 602 15.42 -0.83 -23.57
C TYR A 602 14.21 0.13 -23.53
N TRP A 603 14.33 1.28 -22.89
CA TRP A 603 13.28 2.31 -22.86
C TRP A 603 12.97 2.91 -24.22
N ASN A 604 13.93 2.96 -25.14
CA ASN A 604 13.78 3.45 -26.52
C ASN A 604 13.15 2.41 -27.46
N LEU A 605 13.01 1.15 -27.03
CA LEU A 605 12.49 0.03 -27.84
C LEU A 605 11.02 -0.30 -27.55
N LEU A 606 10.30 0.54 -26.81
CA LEU A 606 8.88 0.33 -26.48
C LEU A 606 7.94 0.28 -27.68
N GLN A 607 8.33 0.86 -28.82
CA GLN A 607 7.56 0.85 -30.08
C GLN A 607 8.06 -0.21 -31.08
N ALA A 608 9.10 -0.96 -30.75
CA ALA A 608 9.68 -1.97 -31.63
C ALA A 608 8.70 -3.15 -31.83
N ASP A 609 8.53 -3.55 -33.09
CA ASP A 609 7.61 -4.59 -33.52
C ASP A 609 8.17 -5.97 -33.20
N LYS A 610 7.75 -6.55 -32.07
CA LYS A 610 8.20 -7.87 -31.59
C LYS A 610 7.78 -9.04 -32.48
N GLU A 611 6.98 -8.83 -33.52
CA GLU A 611 6.74 -9.87 -34.52
C GLU A 611 7.83 -9.90 -35.60
N LYS A 612 8.68 -8.87 -35.71
CA LYS A 612 9.71 -8.75 -36.75
C LYS A 612 11.12 -9.07 -36.26
N LEU A 613 11.96 -9.55 -37.18
CA LEU A 613 13.39 -9.71 -36.94
C LEU A 613 14.03 -8.32 -36.71
N TRP A 614 14.86 -8.17 -35.68
CA TRP A 614 15.64 -6.95 -35.44
C TRP A 614 17.13 -7.26 -35.59
N ILE A 615 17.83 -6.48 -36.41
CA ILE A 615 19.29 -6.52 -36.55
C ILE A 615 19.77 -5.17 -37.08
N THR A 616 21.06 -4.86 -36.91
CA THR A 616 21.67 -3.57 -37.25
C THR A 616 21.91 -3.36 -38.77
N ASN A 617 21.06 -3.92 -39.63
CA ASN A 617 21.23 -3.92 -41.09
C ASN A 617 21.22 -2.52 -41.75
N LYS A 618 20.57 -1.51 -41.13
CA LYS A 618 20.61 -0.11 -41.60
C LYS A 618 21.84 0.68 -41.16
N ILE A 619 22.71 0.11 -40.32
CA ILE A 619 23.92 0.78 -39.81
C ILE A 619 25.11 0.46 -40.71
N ALA A 620 25.54 1.41 -41.53
CA ALA A 620 26.57 1.22 -42.56
C ALA A 620 27.94 0.68 -42.06
N HIS A 621 28.27 0.88 -40.78
CA HIS A 621 29.49 0.34 -40.16
C HIS A 621 29.29 -0.99 -39.41
N SER A 622 28.04 -1.38 -39.17
CA SER A 622 27.71 -2.67 -38.52
C SER A 622 27.39 -3.74 -39.55
N TRP A 623 26.73 -3.40 -40.65
CA TRP A 623 26.35 -4.34 -41.73
C TRP A 623 27.05 -3.98 -43.04
N VAL A 624 28.02 -4.79 -43.44
CA VAL A 624 28.84 -4.58 -44.64
C VAL A 624 28.56 -5.69 -45.65
N THR A 625 28.32 -5.29 -46.90
CA THR A 625 28.24 -6.21 -48.04
C THR A 625 29.64 -6.48 -48.57
N VAL A 626 30.07 -7.73 -48.58
CA VAL A 626 31.40 -8.14 -49.02
C VAL A 626 31.28 -8.92 -50.33
N PRO A 627 31.83 -8.43 -51.46
CA PRO A 627 31.88 -9.20 -52.70
C PRO A 627 32.84 -10.38 -52.53
N LEU A 628 32.56 -11.51 -53.17
CA LEU A 628 33.38 -12.72 -53.08
C LEU A 628 34.47 -12.75 -54.15
N GLU A 629 34.14 -12.43 -55.40
CA GLU A 629 35.07 -12.57 -56.54
C GLU A 629 36.22 -11.55 -56.54
N SER A 630 35.98 -10.35 -56.01
CA SER A 630 36.94 -9.24 -56.03
C SER A 630 37.67 -9.02 -54.70
N ASN A 631 37.47 -9.89 -53.71
CA ASN A 631 38.05 -9.72 -52.36
C ASN A 631 39.41 -10.43 -52.25
N LYS A 632 40.36 -9.75 -51.58
CA LYS A 632 41.73 -10.23 -51.35
C LYS A 632 41.88 -11.01 -50.05
N GLU A 633 40.87 -11.00 -49.18
CA GLU A 633 40.88 -11.70 -47.90
C GLU A 633 40.29 -13.11 -48.03
N GLU A 634 41.18 -14.11 -48.00
CA GLU A 634 40.86 -15.54 -48.11
C GLU A 634 39.78 -16.01 -47.12
N TRP A 635 39.72 -15.41 -45.93
CA TRP A 635 38.71 -15.73 -44.91
C TRP A 635 37.28 -15.51 -45.41
N PHE A 636 36.99 -14.39 -46.07
CA PHE A 636 35.67 -14.10 -46.61
C PHE A 636 35.29 -15.04 -47.76
N VAL A 637 36.24 -15.41 -48.61
CA VAL A 637 36.04 -16.40 -49.69
C VAL A 637 35.67 -17.77 -49.10
N LYS A 638 36.40 -18.22 -48.06
CA LYS A 638 36.10 -19.47 -47.35
C LYS A 638 34.71 -19.44 -46.70
N GLN A 639 34.37 -18.36 -46.00
CA GLN A 639 33.03 -18.21 -45.39
C GLN A 639 31.92 -18.15 -46.45
N GLY A 640 32.15 -17.50 -47.60
CA GLY A 640 31.22 -17.46 -48.72
C GLY A 640 30.96 -18.83 -49.35
N ALA A 641 31.98 -19.67 -49.47
CA ALA A 641 31.82 -21.06 -49.92
C ALA A 641 30.94 -21.88 -48.95
N LEU A 642 31.11 -21.70 -47.64
CA LEU A 642 30.26 -22.32 -46.62
C LEU A 642 28.80 -21.82 -46.69
N VAL A 643 28.58 -20.52 -46.93
CA VAL A 643 27.22 -19.98 -47.15
C VAL A 643 26.57 -20.60 -48.39
N LYS A 644 27.29 -20.72 -49.52
CA LYS A 644 26.77 -21.38 -50.73
C LYS A 644 26.43 -22.85 -50.46
N GLN A 645 27.23 -23.56 -49.67
CA GLN A 645 26.96 -24.95 -49.27
C GLN A 645 25.70 -25.06 -48.39
N VAL A 646 25.54 -24.20 -47.38
CA VAL A 646 24.38 -24.23 -46.47
C VAL A 646 23.09 -23.85 -47.19
N ILE A 647 23.10 -22.74 -47.95
CA ILE A 647 21.92 -22.30 -48.71
C ILE A 647 21.59 -23.30 -49.82
N GLY A 648 22.57 -23.81 -50.57
CA GLY A 648 22.30 -24.80 -51.64
C GLY A 648 21.66 -26.11 -51.14
N ASN A 649 21.85 -26.45 -49.87
CA ASN A 649 21.24 -27.62 -49.21
C ASN A 649 19.95 -27.30 -48.43
N SER A 650 19.53 -26.04 -48.37
CA SER A 650 18.34 -25.62 -47.60
C SER A 650 17.04 -25.82 -48.39
N PRO A 651 15.86 -25.88 -47.73
CA PRO A 651 14.57 -25.83 -48.39
C PRO A 651 14.42 -24.67 -49.39
N VAL A 652 13.65 -24.92 -50.47
CA VAL A 652 13.51 -24.01 -51.62
C VAL A 652 13.12 -22.57 -51.21
N HIS A 653 12.29 -22.40 -50.17
CA HIS A 653 11.88 -21.06 -49.72
C HIS A 653 13.06 -20.24 -49.16
N PHE A 654 13.95 -20.85 -48.36
CA PHE A 654 15.17 -20.21 -47.87
C PHE A 654 16.14 -19.90 -49.02
N GLN A 655 16.26 -20.79 -50.03
CA GLN A 655 17.07 -20.54 -51.22
C GLN A 655 16.59 -19.32 -52.00
N THR A 656 15.29 -19.28 -52.32
CA THR A 656 14.68 -18.19 -53.10
C THR A 656 14.84 -16.86 -52.36
N ASN A 657 14.46 -16.81 -51.07
CA ASN A 657 14.52 -15.60 -50.27
C ASN A 657 15.97 -15.09 -50.09
N TYR A 658 16.93 -15.96 -49.75
CA TYR A 658 18.33 -15.56 -49.66
C TYR A 658 18.88 -15.02 -50.99
N LYS A 659 18.53 -15.68 -52.10
CA LYS A 659 18.96 -15.26 -53.45
C LYS A 659 18.34 -13.93 -53.87
N GLU A 660 17.08 -13.67 -53.56
CA GLU A 660 16.43 -12.39 -53.81
C GLU A 660 17.03 -11.26 -52.96
N ASN A 661 17.34 -11.52 -51.69
CA ASN A 661 17.90 -10.52 -50.78
C ASN A 661 19.39 -10.23 -51.01
N MET A 662 20.19 -11.25 -51.40
CA MET A 662 21.66 -11.13 -51.44
C MET A 662 22.34 -11.65 -52.72
N GLY A 663 21.69 -12.42 -53.57
CA GLY A 663 22.32 -13.01 -54.75
C GLY A 663 23.45 -13.99 -54.40
N GLU A 664 24.32 -14.28 -55.37
CA GLU A 664 25.32 -15.36 -55.24
C GLU A 664 26.78 -14.86 -55.09
N ASP A 665 27.07 -13.59 -55.42
CA ASP A 665 28.46 -13.12 -55.59
C ASP A 665 28.95 -12.26 -54.41
N LYS A 666 28.13 -12.16 -53.36
CA LYS A 666 28.37 -11.31 -52.18
C LYS A 666 27.80 -11.96 -50.92
N ILE A 667 28.39 -11.66 -49.77
CA ILE A 667 27.90 -12.09 -48.44
C ILE A 667 27.77 -10.91 -47.49
N ALA A 668 26.90 -11.07 -46.48
CA ALA A 668 26.69 -10.05 -45.46
C ALA A 668 27.61 -10.34 -44.27
N PHE A 669 28.37 -9.33 -43.87
CA PHE A 669 29.17 -9.34 -42.66
C PHE A 669 28.56 -8.38 -41.64
N CYS A 670 28.15 -8.90 -40.49
CA CYS A 670 27.68 -8.09 -39.38
C CYS A 670 28.23 -8.60 -38.06
N GLY A 671 28.73 -7.69 -37.22
CA GLY A 671 29.23 -8.05 -35.88
C GLY A 671 28.21 -8.80 -35.02
N SER A 672 26.91 -8.59 -35.30
CA SER A 672 25.78 -9.29 -34.67
C SER A 672 25.83 -9.15 -33.14
N GLU A 673 26.17 -7.94 -32.69
CA GLU A 673 26.26 -7.53 -31.29
C GLU A 673 24.89 -7.43 -30.62
N LEU A 674 23.85 -7.14 -31.40
CA LEU A 674 22.46 -7.09 -30.99
C LEU A 674 21.58 -7.61 -32.13
N PHE A 675 20.74 -8.59 -31.84
CA PHE A 675 19.64 -9.00 -32.71
C PHE A 675 18.49 -9.61 -31.91
N TYR A 676 17.30 -9.67 -32.52
CA TYR A 676 16.10 -10.26 -31.92
C TYR A 676 15.43 -11.23 -32.89
N VAL A 677 15.03 -12.38 -32.36
CA VAL A 677 14.31 -13.44 -33.07
C VAL A 677 12.90 -13.58 -32.44
N PRO A 678 11.84 -13.19 -33.15
CA PRO A 678 10.45 -13.43 -32.76
C PRO A 678 10.14 -14.92 -32.58
N ARG A 679 9.16 -15.26 -31.74
CA ARG A 679 8.72 -16.66 -31.56
C ARG A 679 8.39 -17.37 -32.88
N ARG A 680 7.83 -16.68 -33.87
CA ARG A 680 7.46 -17.26 -35.18
C ARG A 680 8.65 -17.71 -36.06
N PHE A 681 9.85 -17.19 -35.85
CA PHE A 681 11.06 -17.55 -36.62
C PHE A 681 11.98 -18.52 -35.86
N VAL A 682 11.58 -19.00 -34.68
CA VAL A 682 12.39 -19.88 -33.84
C VAL A 682 12.68 -21.24 -34.49
N GLU A 683 11.68 -21.80 -35.19
CA GLU A 683 11.79 -23.10 -35.85
C GLU A 683 12.68 -22.99 -37.10
N ASP A 684 12.42 -22.00 -37.97
CA ASP A 684 13.25 -21.69 -39.13
C ASP A 684 14.73 -21.44 -38.77
N PHE A 685 14.98 -20.70 -37.69
CA PHE A 685 16.34 -20.47 -37.18
C PHE A 685 16.98 -21.78 -36.70
N GLY A 686 16.21 -22.65 -36.02
CA GLY A 686 16.65 -23.97 -35.59
C GLY A 686 17.05 -24.86 -36.76
N ASP A 687 16.22 -24.92 -37.80
CA ASP A 687 16.47 -25.70 -39.02
C ASP A 687 17.72 -25.21 -39.76
N LEU A 688 17.89 -23.90 -39.91
CA LEU A 688 19.09 -23.30 -40.51
C LEU A 688 20.35 -23.58 -39.69
N VAL A 689 20.27 -23.57 -38.35
CA VAL A 689 21.39 -24.02 -37.48
C VAL A 689 21.68 -25.51 -37.69
N GLY A 690 20.66 -26.35 -37.83
CA GLY A 690 20.80 -27.77 -38.13
C GLY A 690 21.51 -28.04 -39.46
N LEU A 691 21.18 -27.25 -40.50
CA LEU A 691 21.83 -27.30 -41.82
C LEU A 691 23.29 -26.84 -41.81
N ILE A 692 23.65 -25.90 -40.92
CA ILE A 692 25.06 -25.53 -40.71
C ILE A 692 25.83 -26.68 -40.03
N GLY A 693 25.20 -27.40 -39.09
CA GLY A 693 25.79 -28.57 -38.44
C GLY A 693 27.19 -28.31 -37.88
N ASP A 694 28.17 -29.14 -38.25
CA ASP A 694 29.57 -29.01 -37.82
C ASP A 694 30.41 -28.01 -38.64
N LEU A 695 29.83 -27.32 -39.64
CA LEU A 695 30.58 -26.36 -40.46
C LEU A 695 31.09 -25.17 -39.64
N ASP A 696 32.30 -24.72 -39.95
CA ASP A 696 32.98 -23.59 -39.30
C ASP A 696 32.52 -22.23 -39.88
N LEU A 697 31.20 -22.02 -39.90
CA LEU A 697 30.59 -20.75 -40.27
C LEU A 697 30.58 -19.82 -39.05
N HIS A 698 31.25 -18.68 -39.14
CA HIS A 698 31.38 -17.75 -38.02
C HIS A 698 30.08 -16.96 -37.81
N HIS A 699 29.70 -16.73 -36.56
CA HIS A 699 28.57 -15.91 -36.09
C HIS A 699 28.32 -14.63 -36.91
N LYS A 700 29.38 -13.92 -37.30
CA LYS A 700 29.30 -12.65 -38.06
C LYS A 700 28.84 -12.79 -39.52
N ILE A 701 28.82 -14.03 -40.03
CA ILE A 701 28.30 -14.40 -41.35
C ILE A 701 27.02 -15.23 -41.18
N ALA A 702 27.01 -16.16 -40.20
CA ALA A 702 25.89 -17.06 -39.94
C ALA A 702 24.60 -16.31 -39.58
N VAL A 703 24.62 -15.36 -38.64
CA VAL A 703 23.40 -14.64 -38.23
C VAL A 703 22.82 -13.79 -39.38
N PRO A 704 23.61 -12.97 -40.11
CA PRO A 704 23.13 -12.31 -41.33
C PRO A 704 22.58 -13.25 -42.38
N MET A 705 23.25 -14.39 -42.62
CA MET A 705 22.81 -15.39 -43.58
C MET A 705 21.43 -15.96 -43.21
N MET A 706 21.24 -16.35 -41.95
CA MET A 706 19.96 -16.89 -41.48
C MET A 706 18.85 -15.84 -41.55
N PHE A 707 19.12 -14.60 -41.14
CA PHE A 707 18.13 -13.52 -41.23
C PHE A 707 17.68 -13.27 -42.68
N LEU A 708 18.61 -13.21 -43.63
CA LEU A 708 18.33 -13.03 -45.07
C LEU A 708 17.65 -14.24 -45.74
N ALA A 709 17.78 -15.43 -45.14
CA ALA A 709 17.11 -16.65 -45.60
C ALA A 709 15.67 -16.73 -45.05
N MET A 710 15.44 -16.34 -43.80
CA MET A 710 14.12 -16.39 -43.15
C MET A 710 13.14 -15.32 -43.65
N ASP A 711 13.57 -14.07 -43.82
CA ASP A 711 12.68 -12.97 -44.26
C ASP A 711 13.47 -11.88 -45.02
N SER A 712 12.78 -11.02 -45.76
CA SER A 712 13.38 -9.92 -46.48
C SER A 712 13.75 -8.75 -45.55
N PRO A 713 14.89 -8.05 -45.77
CA PRO A 713 15.25 -6.84 -45.02
C PRO A 713 14.21 -5.71 -45.00
N GLN A 714 13.22 -5.73 -45.90
CA GLN A 714 12.09 -4.80 -45.92
C GLN A 714 11.04 -5.11 -44.83
N ASN A 715 10.98 -6.37 -44.39
CA ASN A 715 10.05 -6.87 -43.36
C ASN A 715 10.66 -6.88 -41.95
N PHE A 716 11.96 -6.61 -41.82
CA PHE A 716 12.62 -6.42 -40.52
C PHE A 716 12.15 -5.11 -39.88
N ASP A 717 12.13 -5.04 -38.54
CA ASP A 717 12.00 -3.73 -37.86
C ASP A 717 13.37 -3.06 -37.76
N SER A 718 13.88 -2.65 -38.93
CA SER A 718 15.15 -1.96 -39.03
C SER A 718 15.12 -0.54 -38.48
N GLU A 719 13.93 0.06 -38.24
CA GLU A 719 13.81 1.40 -37.65
C GLU A 719 14.05 1.36 -36.13
N ALA A 720 13.61 0.31 -35.43
CA ALA A 720 13.86 0.12 -34.00
C ALA A 720 15.35 0.23 -33.61
N LEU A 721 16.27 -0.18 -34.50
CA LEU A 721 17.72 -0.11 -34.27
C LEU A 721 18.44 0.97 -35.10
N ALA A 722 17.76 1.71 -35.98
CA ALA A 722 18.38 2.69 -36.88
C ALA A 722 19.13 3.81 -36.14
N GLY A 723 18.63 4.25 -34.98
CA GLY A 723 19.24 5.29 -34.15
C GLY A 723 20.44 4.84 -33.29
N THR A 724 20.92 3.60 -33.45
CA THR A 724 22.00 3.03 -32.64
C THR A 724 23.34 3.70 -32.90
N VAL A 725 24.04 4.10 -31.83
CA VAL A 725 25.38 4.70 -31.95
C VAL A 725 26.42 3.60 -32.11
N PHE A 726 27.08 3.54 -33.27
CA PHE A 726 28.05 2.50 -33.62
C PHE A 726 29.40 3.12 -34.02
N LYS A 727 30.37 3.17 -33.10
CA LYS A 727 31.67 3.85 -33.29
C LYS A 727 32.82 2.84 -33.45
N THR A 728 33.19 2.49 -34.68
CA THR A 728 34.27 1.52 -34.95
C THR A 728 35.68 2.02 -34.60
N GLN A 729 35.88 3.35 -34.53
CA GLN A 729 37.14 3.98 -34.14
C GLN A 729 36.88 4.97 -33.00
N LEU A 730 37.64 4.86 -31.91
CA LEU A 730 37.54 5.74 -30.74
C LEU A 730 38.87 6.47 -30.52
N PRO A 731 38.84 7.77 -30.16
CA PRO A 731 40.03 8.50 -29.70
C PRO A 731 40.69 7.83 -28.48
N ALA A 732 42.01 7.94 -28.36
CA ALA A 732 42.77 7.35 -27.25
C ALA A 732 42.40 7.92 -25.85
N ASN A 733 41.71 9.05 -25.80
CA ASN A 733 41.22 9.70 -24.58
C ASN A 733 39.69 9.57 -24.38
N ALA A 734 39.01 8.70 -25.14
CA ALA A 734 37.57 8.53 -25.04
C ALA A 734 37.15 7.95 -23.67
N THR A 735 36.22 8.62 -23.00
CA THR A 735 35.59 8.18 -21.75
C THR A 735 34.17 7.67 -22.00
N PHE A 736 33.59 6.91 -21.08
CA PHE A 736 32.20 6.45 -21.19
C PHE A 736 31.20 7.59 -21.46
N SER A 737 31.38 8.77 -20.84
CA SER A 737 30.52 9.94 -21.07
C SER A 737 30.65 10.57 -22.46
N THR A 738 31.75 10.33 -23.19
CA THR A 738 31.90 10.73 -24.61
C THR A 738 31.43 9.68 -25.61
N ILE A 739 31.22 8.45 -25.14
CA ILE A 739 30.80 7.32 -25.98
C ILE A 739 29.29 7.12 -25.88
N TYR A 740 28.77 7.06 -24.65
CA TYR A 740 27.38 6.72 -24.30
C TYR A 740 26.40 7.89 -24.46
N THR A 741 25.16 7.55 -24.81
CA THR A 741 23.98 8.42 -24.85
C THR A 741 22.75 7.60 -24.45
N ALA A 742 21.83 8.20 -23.69
CA ALA A 742 20.56 7.57 -23.29
C ALA A 742 19.47 7.67 -24.38
N GLN A 743 19.70 8.46 -25.43
CA GLN A 743 18.74 8.75 -26.49
C GLN A 743 18.79 7.72 -27.64
N ALA A 744 19.89 6.98 -27.80
CA ALA A 744 20.01 5.92 -28.80
C ALA A 744 19.36 4.60 -28.31
N PRO A 745 18.81 3.74 -29.20
CA PRO A 745 18.29 2.41 -28.82
C PRO A 745 19.37 1.47 -28.28
N ALA A 746 20.57 1.55 -28.85
CA ALA A 746 21.76 0.88 -28.34
C ALA A 746 23.02 1.73 -28.57
N VAL A 747 24.10 1.42 -27.85
CA VAL A 747 25.41 2.09 -28.01
C VAL A 747 26.56 1.10 -28.01
N PHE A 748 27.46 1.24 -28.98
CA PHE A 748 28.66 0.43 -29.15
C PHE A 748 29.87 1.28 -29.59
N PRO A 749 31.10 0.94 -29.13
CA PRO A 749 31.44 -0.07 -28.13
C PRO A 749 31.56 0.54 -26.72
N VAL A 750 31.01 -0.11 -25.71
CA VAL A 750 31.11 0.27 -24.29
C VAL A 750 31.72 -0.89 -23.51
N LYS A 751 33.05 -0.90 -23.38
CA LYS A 751 33.79 -2.02 -22.76
C LYS A 751 33.81 -1.88 -21.23
N VAL A 752 33.04 -2.71 -20.54
CA VAL A 752 33.06 -2.81 -19.07
C VAL A 752 34.05 -3.90 -18.63
N MET A 753 35.10 -3.52 -17.90
CA MET A 753 36.18 -4.44 -17.51
C MET A 753 36.14 -4.84 -16.02
N ASN A 754 35.37 -4.12 -15.20
CA ASN A 754 35.29 -4.27 -13.74
C ASN A 754 34.06 -3.51 -13.19
N GLU A 755 33.75 -3.75 -11.92
CA GLU A 755 32.62 -3.17 -11.16
C GLU A 755 32.62 -1.62 -11.18
N ILE A 756 33.79 -0.98 -11.13
CA ILE A 756 33.88 0.50 -11.16
C ILE A 756 33.47 1.03 -12.53
N ASP A 757 33.82 0.32 -13.61
CA ASP A 757 33.38 0.66 -14.96
C ASP A 757 31.89 0.35 -15.17
N PHE A 758 31.36 -0.70 -14.55
CA PHE A 758 29.93 -1.00 -14.52
C PHE A 758 29.16 0.15 -13.86
N ILE A 759 29.55 0.56 -12.64
CA ILE A 759 28.95 1.70 -11.91
C ILE A 759 29.00 3.00 -12.74
N LYS A 760 30.09 3.28 -13.46
CA LYS A 760 30.16 4.45 -14.37
C LYS A 760 29.12 4.37 -15.48
N VAL A 761 28.91 3.20 -16.08
CA VAL A 761 27.89 2.99 -17.12
C VAL A 761 26.49 3.11 -16.54
N ILE A 762 26.21 2.52 -15.37
CA ILE A 762 24.92 2.61 -14.68
C ILE A 762 24.55 4.08 -14.37
N ARG A 763 25.50 4.89 -13.89
CA ARG A 763 25.31 6.34 -13.66
C ARG A 763 25.06 7.16 -14.93
N LEU A 764 25.39 6.63 -16.10
CA LEU A 764 25.07 7.25 -17.39
C LEU A 764 23.72 6.73 -17.92
N MET A 765 23.41 5.45 -17.69
CA MET A 765 22.11 4.85 -18.00
C MET A 765 20.97 5.42 -17.16
N SER A 766 21.25 5.93 -15.95
CA SER A 766 20.23 6.58 -15.11
C SER A 766 19.64 7.88 -15.67
N ILE A 767 20.22 8.43 -16.74
CA ILE A 767 19.60 9.50 -17.53
C ILE A 767 18.33 8.98 -18.26
N GLY A 768 18.23 7.67 -18.53
CA GLY A 768 17.09 7.03 -19.19
C GLY A 768 16.19 6.20 -18.26
N ASP A 769 16.76 5.45 -17.31
CA ASP A 769 16.04 4.83 -16.18
C ASP A 769 16.64 5.30 -14.84
N PRO A 770 16.12 6.38 -14.23
CA PRO A 770 16.69 6.95 -13.01
C PRO A 770 16.74 5.99 -11.81
N LEU A 771 15.85 4.99 -11.77
CA LEU A 771 15.87 3.92 -10.74
C LEU A 771 17.12 3.04 -10.84
N LEU A 772 17.95 3.16 -11.88
CA LEU A 772 19.27 2.52 -11.94
C LEU A 772 20.25 3.10 -10.92
N MET A 773 19.99 4.30 -10.36
CA MET A 773 20.76 4.83 -9.24
C MET A 773 20.64 4.00 -7.95
N GLU A 774 19.62 3.12 -7.84
CA GLU A 774 19.49 2.17 -6.73
C GLU A 774 20.51 1.01 -6.79
N LEU A 775 21.24 0.85 -7.90
CA LEU A 775 22.25 -0.19 -8.12
C LEU A 775 23.70 0.32 -7.91
N VAL A 776 23.89 1.51 -7.33
CA VAL A 776 25.16 2.31 -7.38
C VAL A 776 25.69 2.68 -5.99
#